data_AF-A0A497CMQ6-F1
#
_entry.id   AF-A0A497CMQ6-F1
#
_cell.length_a   1.000
_cell.length_b   1.000
_cell.length_c   1.000
_cell.angle_alpha   90.00
_cell.angle_beta   90.00
_cell.angle_gamma   90.00
#
_symmetry.space_group_name_H-M   'P 1'
#
loop_
_entity.id
_entity.type
_entity.pdbx_description
1 polymer ?
#
loop_
_entity_poly.entity_id
_entity_poly.type
_entity_poly.pdbx_seq_one_letter_code
_entity_poly.pdbx_strand_id
1 'polypeptide(L)'
;ASNIYTVKKYGPDRLAGFSPIPAMSMLSYAAGSRFLQLMGGVNLSFYDWYCDLPNSFPEIWGEQTDVAESADWFNSKFIAVMGANLGMTRTPDVHFFSESRHNGTKTVVFAPDFNMVAKYADKWVPVHAGQDGAFWMAVTHIILKEYHHEKQTPYFIDYTKKYTDSPFLVEVNEEDGKLVPGRLLRANTVKKFKDIEKGEWKFLNIDSKSGDLVCPGGSSGHRWDGKDGNWNMKFEDAETGKKYDPVLTLLENNDEVQQLEFVEYGKNHAVKRGVPVKHIETVNGKVTVTTVYDLIMAQYGVDRGLGGAYPKTYDEKEAAYTPAWQEILTGIGPKTVLQFAREWARTAETTHGKCSIIIGAGINHWYHNNLIYRAGTMALMLTGCIGVNGGGMNHYVGQEKLAPGDSWGTIMSGKDWQNGVRLQQAPIWHYINSNQWRYDGNQADYNTVPKNELSSMHSADMVVKSVKNGWMPFYPQYNKSNLDIVKDAEKAGAKTDDDIKNYVVDQLKKKELEYSVVEPDEEINFPRLWYIWRGNAIAGSAKGHEFFLKHYLGTHNNSIADEVADQFVKDIKVKSENPEGKMDLIVNLNFRMDTSALYSDIVLPAASWYEKTDLNSTDMHSFIHPLSKAIAPVWESKSDWMIFREIAKATSELAKTHFAEPIRDLVNVPILHDSPGETSQSEIKDWSKGECEPIPGKTMHNMVVVDRDYTKIYDKFISLGPNIKNGLGAHGNGYQCGDFYDKMLDDKDHLQEVDGKKYPSLYEDEEAANAVLHLSSLTNGVLSQRAYEVAEKKTGMKLTDISEGSQDVYIQYKDLQTKIHRYNQSPVWSGLMNDGRAYSAFTYNVERLVPWRTLTGRQHFYLDHEGYIKFGEHLPTYKPSPRPEAYGELRKTVA
;
A
#
# COMPACT_ATOMS: atom_id res chain seq x y z
N ALA A 1 -24.16 17.94 19.50
CA ALA A 1 -24.64 19.13 18.76
C ALA A 1 -23.75 19.44 17.55
N SER A 2 -22.43 19.61 17.72
CA SER A 2 -21.50 19.97 16.64
C SER A 2 -21.55 19.03 15.43
N ASN A 3 -21.56 17.70 15.64
CA ASN A 3 -21.74 16.73 14.55
C ASN A 3 -22.96 17.05 13.66
N ILE A 4 -24.13 17.24 14.26
CA ILE A 4 -25.39 17.52 13.57
C ILE A 4 -25.35 18.86 12.84
N TYR A 5 -24.79 19.90 13.48
CA TYR A 5 -24.64 21.21 12.88
C TYR A 5 -23.72 21.17 11.65
N THR A 6 -22.55 20.55 11.78
CA THR A 6 -21.58 20.41 10.68
C THR A 6 -22.17 19.64 9.51
N VAL A 7 -22.81 18.49 9.77
CA VAL A 7 -23.49 17.69 8.72
C VAL A 7 -24.55 18.52 8.01
N LYS A 8 -25.36 19.28 8.76
CA LYS A 8 -26.46 20.07 8.20
C LYS A 8 -25.97 21.24 7.35
N LYS A 9 -24.91 21.91 7.78
CA LYS A 9 -24.41 23.15 7.17
C LYS A 9 -23.39 22.90 6.05
N TYR A 10 -22.47 21.96 6.26
CA TYR A 10 -21.31 21.75 5.38
C TYR A 10 -21.31 20.37 4.71
N GLY A 11 -22.02 19.39 5.29
CA GLY A 11 -22.02 18.01 4.83
C GLY A 11 -21.24 17.07 5.76
N PRO A 12 -21.51 15.76 5.69
CA PRO A 12 -20.95 14.79 6.64
C PRO A 12 -19.45 14.54 6.47
N ASP A 13 -18.89 14.80 5.28
CA ASP A 13 -17.46 14.65 4.97
C ASP A 13 -16.57 15.78 5.54
N ARG A 14 -17.15 16.70 6.32
CA ARG A 14 -16.43 17.67 7.16
C ARG A 14 -16.23 17.19 8.60
N LEU A 15 -16.72 16.00 8.92
CA LEU A 15 -16.37 15.24 10.13
C LEU A 15 -15.18 14.34 9.80
N ALA A 16 -14.06 14.49 10.50
CA ALA A 16 -12.88 13.67 10.31
C ALA A 16 -12.49 12.97 11.61
N GLY A 17 -11.90 11.78 11.48
CA GLY A 17 -11.32 11.02 12.57
C GLY A 17 -9.92 10.56 12.24
N PHE A 18 -9.02 10.70 13.20
CA PHE A 18 -7.69 10.10 13.16
C PHE A 18 -7.52 9.10 14.30
N SER A 19 -7.30 7.85 13.93
CA SER A 19 -6.83 6.81 14.83
C SER A 19 -5.90 5.88 14.07
N PRO A 20 -4.69 5.61 14.55
CA PRO A 20 -3.73 4.78 13.82
C PRO A 20 -3.79 3.31 14.23
N ILE A 21 -3.21 2.41 13.42
CA ILE A 21 -2.80 1.05 13.83
C ILE A 21 -3.96 0.28 14.52
N PRO A 22 -4.92 -0.28 13.77
CA PRO A 22 -6.03 -1.02 14.37
C PRO A 22 -5.57 -2.31 15.05
N ALA A 23 -4.49 -2.95 14.59
CA ALA A 23 -4.04 -4.25 15.09
C ALA A 23 -3.63 -4.24 16.57
N MET A 24 -3.27 -3.09 17.16
CA MET A 24 -2.91 -3.01 18.59
C MET A 24 -4.12 -3.04 19.53
N SER A 25 -5.32 -2.67 19.04
CA SER A 25 -6.58 -2.68 19.79
C SER A 25 -7.75 -2.48 18.81
N MET A 26 -8.19 -3.58 18.20
CA MET A 26 -9.06 -3.62 17.02
C MET A 26 -10.40 -2.90 17.20
N LEU A 27 -11.07 -3.12 18.33
CA LEU A 27 -12.37 -2.52 18.62
C LEU A 27 -12.27 -1.06 19.05
N SER A 28 -11.20 -0.72 19.76
CA SER A 28 -10.97 0.67 20.13
C SER A 28 -10.75 1.54 18.89
N TYR A 29 -10.09 1.03 17.85
CA TYR A 29 -10.09 1.68 16.53
C TYR A 29 -11.50 1.71 15.94
N ALA A 30 -12.14 0.53 15.84
CA ALA A 30 -13.42 0.37 15.17
C ALA A 30 -14.53 1.23 15.76
N ALA A 31 -14.47 1.57 17.05
CA ALA A 31 -15.44 2.42 17.74
C ALA A 31 -15.65 3.77 17.04
N GLY A 32 -14.61 4.60 16.97
CA GLY A 32 -14.71 5.92 16.34
C GLY A 32 -14.94 5.83 14.84
N SER A 33 -14.28 4.87 14.21
CA SER A 33 -14.40 4.60 12.79
C SER A 33 -15.82 4.21 12.38
N ARG A 34 -16.47 3.29 13.10
CA ARG A 34 -17.84 2.84 12.83
C ARG A 34 -18.83 3.97 13.01
N PHE A 35 -18.69 4.74 14.10
CA PHE A 35 -19.51 5.93 14.32
C PHE A 35 -19.37 6.93 13.16
N LEU A 36 -18.14 7.27 12.77
CA LEU A 36 -17.89 8.19 11.68
C LEU A 36 -18.46 7.67 10.36
N GLN A 37 -18.20 6.42 10.00
CA GLN A 37 -18.70 5.88 8.73
C GLN A 37 -20.23 5.85 8.67
N LEU A 38 -20.92 5.48 9.75
CA LEU A 38 -22.39 5.55 9.82
C LEU A 38 -22.90 7.00 9.66
N MET A 39 -22.20 7.96 10.28
CA MET A 39 -22.48 9.40 10.12
C MET A 39 -22.12 9.95 8.73
N GLY A 40 -21.37 9.21 7.90
CA GLY A 40 -20.76 9.71 6.67
C GLY A 40 -19.51 10.56 6.89
N GLY A 41 -18.89 10.51 8.06
CA GLY A 41 -17.58 11.09 8.33
C GLY A 41 -16.43 10.37 7.64
N VAL A 42 -15.25 10.96 7.75
CA VAL A 42 -14.01 10.56 7.08
C VAL A 42 -13.07 9.89 8.08
N ASN A 43 -12.52 8.74 7.72
CA ASN A 43 -11.42 8.13 8.46
C ASN A 43 -10.11 8.41 7.75
N LEU A 44 -9.18 9.03 8.46
CA LEU A 44 -7.82 9.27 7.99
C LEU A 44 -6.97 7.99 8.12
N SER A 45 -6.17 7.69 7.10
CA SER A 45 -5.18 6.62 7.12
C SER A 45 -4.02 6.95 8.07
N PHE A 46 -3.17 5.96 8.33
CA PHE A 46 -2.02 6.12 9.21
C PHE A 46 -0.73 5.55 8.64
N TYR A 47 -0.77 4.45 7.88
CA TYR A 47 0.43 3.69 7.53
C TYR A 47 1.33 4.47 6.55
N ASP A 48 0.72 5.02 5.51
CA ASP A 48 1.33 6.00 4.59
C ASP A 48 1.71 7.31 5.30
N TRP A 49 0.84 7.83 6.18
CA TRP A 49 1.12 9.06 6.93
C TRP A 49 2.30 8.94 7.87
N TYR A 50 2.48 7.81 8.53
CA TYR A 50 3.59 7.57 9.43
C TYR A 50 4.90 7.36 8.67
N CYS A 51 4.83 7.23 7.34
CA CYS A 51 5.92 6.77 6.49
C CYS A 51 6.34 5.34 6.85
N ASP A 52 5.38 4.56 7.36
CA ASP A 52 5.53 3.16 7.70
C ASP A 52 5.24 2.29 6.47
N LEU A 53 4.34 2.71 5.58
CA LEU A 53 4.13 2.05 4.27
C LEU A 53 5.42 2.03 3.46
N PRO A 54 5.96 0.85 3.10
CA PRO A 54 7.03 0.76 2.13
C PRO A 54 6.43 0.81 0.72
N ASN A 55 6.51 1.96 0.04
CA ASN A 55 5.93 2.14 -1.30
C ASN A 55 6.40 1.08 -2.32
N SER A 56 7.60 0.52 -2.10
CA SER A 56 8.13 -0.59 -2.90
C SER A 56 7.34 -1.90 -2.83
N PHE A 57 6.60 -2.19 -1.74
CA PHE A 57 5.85 -3.44 -1.62
C PHE A 57 4.65 -3.46 -2.59
N PRO A 58 3.82 -2.39 -2.66
CA PRO A 58 2.81 -2.27 -3.71
C PRO A 58 3.42 -2.29 -5.12
N GLU A 59 4.55 -1.62 -5.32
CA GLU A 59 5.26 -1.60 -6.62
C GLU A 59 5.71 -2.99 -7.07
N ILE A 60 6.32 -3.78 -6.19
CA ILE A 60 6.97 -5.05 -6.55
C ILE A 60 5.97 -6.22 -6.49
N TRP A 61 5.01 -6.19 -5.56
CA TRP A 61 4.18 -7.34 -5.19
C TRP A 61 2.68 -7.09 -5.23
N GLY A 62 2.24 -5.83 -5.38
CA GLY A 62 0.82 -5.48 -5.29
C GLY A 62 0.22 -5.82 -3.92
N GLU A 63 1.01 -5.68 -2.86
CA GLU A 63 0.62 -5.88 -1.46
C GLU A 63 1.02 -4.65 -0.64
N GLN A 64 0.18 -4.24 0.31
CA GLN A 64 0.49 -3.15 1.24
C GLN A 64 1.76 -3.46 2.02
N THR A 65 1.74 -4.55 2.79
CA THR A 65 2.87 -5.15 3.50
C THR A 65 2.50 -6.58 3.89
N ASP A 66 3.45 -7.50 3.76
CA ASP A 66 3.38 -8.84 4.35
C ASP A 66 4.81 -9.34 4.51
N VAL A 67 5.17 -9.77 5.73
CA VAL A 67 6.55 -10.07 6.13
C VAL A 67 6.60 -11.35 6.95
N ALA A 68 7.80 -11.92 7.10
CA ALA A 68 7.96 -13.07 7.98
C ALA A 68 7.73 -12.70 9.45
N GLU A 69 7.28 -13.66 10.25
CA GLU A 69 7.27 -13.49 11.71
C GLU A 69 8.71 -13.58 12.26
N SER A 70 8.96 -13.07 13.46
CA SER A 70 10.32 -13.02 14.02
C SER A 70 10.95 -14.40 14.24
N ALA A 71 10.13 -15.41 14.51
CA ALA A 71 10.58 -16.79 14.59
C ALA A 71 11.25 -17.29 13.30
N ASP A 72 10.88 -16.75 12.14
CA ASP A 72 11.49 -17.12 10.87
C ASP A 72 12.92 -16.57 10.71
N TRP A 73 13.31 -15.54 11.48
CA TRP A 73 14.68 -15.04 11.48
C TRP A 73 15.67 -16.15 11.89
N PHE A 74 15.23 -17.07 12.76
CA PHE A 74 16.04 -18.22 13.18
C PHE A 74 16.32 -19.22 12.05
N ASN A 75 15.46 -19.25 11.02
CA ASN A 75 15.62 -20.09 9.83
C ASN A 75 16.62 -19.50 8.82
N SER A 76 16.90 -18.19 8.89
CA SER A 76 17.82 -17.51 7.99
C SER A 76 19.25 -17.98 8.20
N LYS A 77 20.08 -17.95 7.14
CA LYS A 77 21.52 -18.27 7.19
C LYS A 77 22.41 -17.07 6.85
N PHE A 78 21.82 -15.99 6.34
CA PHE A 78 22.45 -14.69 6.24
C PHE A 78 21.42 -13.59 6.49
N ILE A 79 21.61 -12.78 7.53
CA ILE A 79 20.74 -11.63 7.82
C ILE A 79 21.52 -10.32 7.61
N ALA A 80 20.99 -9.47 6.73
CA ALA A 80 21.40 -8.08 6.61
C ALA A 80 20.37 -7.18 7.32
N VAL A 81 20.77 -6.46 8.36
CA VAL A 81 19.91 -5.49 9.04
C VAL A 81 20.17 -4.11 8.45
N MET A 82 19.19 -3.52 7.78
CA MET A 82 19.33 -2.25 7.05
C MET A 82 18.45 -1.16 7.66
N GLY A 83 19.07 -0.20 8.36
CA GLY A 83 18.37 0.92 9.00
C GLY A 83 17.30 0.50 10.03
N ALA A 84 17.51 -0.64 10.70
CA ALA A 84 16.66 -1.12 11.79
C ALA A 84 17.47 -1.30 13.08
N ASN A 85 16.92 -0.84 14.20
CA ASN A 85 17.52 -0.96 15.52
C ASN A 85 16.70 -1.93 16.39
N LEU A 86 16.83 -3.22 16.09
CA LEU A 86 16.05 -4.31 16.68
C LEU A 86 16.08 -4.32 18.22
N GLY A 87 17.23 -4.02 18.84
CA GLY A 87 17.33 -4.00 20.30
C GLY A 87 16.50 -2.90 20.97
N MET A 88 16.18 -1.82 20.27
CA MET A 88 15.35 -0.71 20.79
C MET A 88 13.91 -0.79 20.30
N THR A 89 13.70 -1.28 19.09
CA THR A 89 12.42 -1.15 18.37
C THR A 89 11.71 -2.48 18.12
N ARG A 90 12.39 -3.61 18.40
CA ARG A 90 11.88 -4.99 18.35
C ARG A 90 12.38 -5.79 19.55
N THR A 91 12.39 -5.15 20.71
CA THR A 91 12.96 -5.73 21.94
C THR A 91 12.40 -7.11 22.29
N PRO A 92 11.08 -7.40 22.16
CA PRO A 92 10.55 -8.73 22.44
C PRO A 92 11.07 -9.83 21.51
N ASP A 93 11.50 -9.46 20.30
CA ASP A 93 11.81 -10.40 19.21
C ASP A 93 13.31 -10.53 18.91
N VAL A 94 14.13 -9.58 19.38
CA VAL A 94 15.58 -9.51 19.07
C VAL A 94 16.36 -10.76 19.52
N HIS A 95 15.78 -11.57 20.42
CA HIS A 95 16.37 -12.85 20.79
C HIS A 95 16.47 -13.79 19.59
N PHE A 96 15.48 -13.86 18.69
CA PHE A 96 15.56 -14.70 17.48
C PHE A 96 16.72 -14.31 16.57
N PHE A 97 16.97 -13.01 16.41
CA PHE A 97 18.14 -12.51 15.69
C PHE A 97 19.44 -12.97 16.36
N SER A 98 19.54 -12.80 17.68
CA SER A 98 20.74 -13.15 18.45
C SER A 98 21.00 -14.65 18.49
N GLU A 99 19.95 -15.46 18.67
CA GLU A 99 19.98 -16.91 18.75
C GLU A 99 20.25 -17.56 17.40
N SER A 100 19.78 -16.96 16.29
CA SER A 100 20.08 -17.43 14.93
C SER A 100 21.60 -17.55 14.69
N ARG A 101 22.41 -16.67 15.30
CA ARG A 101 23.87 -16.71 15.20
C ARG A 101 24.46 -17.98 15.80
N HIS A 102 23.89 -18.48 16.89
CA HIS A 102 24.26 -19.78 17.46
C HIS A 102 23.82 -20.96 16.56
N ASN A 103 22.84 -20.73 15.69
CA ASN A 103 22.43 -21.64 14.61
C ASN A 103 23.23 -21.44 13.30
N GLY A 104 24.39 -20.78 13.38
CA GLY A 104 25.32 -20.60 12.26
C GLY A 104 24.96 -19.48 11.27
N THR A 105 23.99 -18.63 11.61
CA THR A 105 23.58 -17.49 10.78
C THR A 105 24.62 -16.38 10.83
N LYS A 106 25.06 -15.91 9.66
CA LYS A 106 25.89 -14.69 9.57
C LYS A 106 25.01 -13.45 9.63
N THR A 107 25.44 -12.44 10.38
CA THR A 107 24.70 -11.20 10.60
C THR A 107 25.54 -9.98 10.24
N VAL A 108 24.98 -9.07 9.44
CA VAL A 108 25.63 -7.83 9.02
C VAL A 108 24.68 -6.67 9.26
N VAL A 109 25.14 -5.62 9.95
CA VAL A 109 24.33 -4.43 10.26
C VAL A 109 24.82 -3.25 9.43
N PHE A 110 23.89 -2.63 8.71
CA PHE A 110 24.05 -1.41 7.94
C PHE A 110 23.39 -0.26 8.72
N ALA A 111 24.23 0.62 9.26
CA ALA A 111 23.80 1.80 10.00
C ALA A 111 24.93 2.83 10.02
N PRO A 112 24.63 4.14 9.85
CA PRO A 112 25.66 5.18 9.91
C PRO A 112 26.33 5.28 11.28
N ASP A 113 25.59 4.96 12.34
CA ASP A 113 26.06 4.90 13.72
C ASP A 113 26.28 3.46 14.19
N PHE A 114 27.09 3.29 15.25
CA PHE A 114 27.26 2.00 15.91
C PHE A 114 26.08 1.71 16.84
N ASN A 115 24.93 1.37 16.26
CA ASN A 115 23.68 1.16 16.99
C ASN A 115 23.69 -0.12 17.87
N MET A 116 22.63 -0.34 18.67
CA MET A 116 22.61 -1.45 19.63
C MET A 116 22.70 -2.83 18.98
N VAL A 117 22.19 -3.01 17.76
CA VAL A 117 22.23 -4.30 17.06
C VAL A 117 23.62 -4.56 16.50
N ALA A 118 24.33 -3.52 16.05
CA ALA A 118 25.70 -3.62 15.52
C ALA A 118 26.67 -4.26 16.53
N LYS A 119 26.47 -4.04 17.84
CA LYS A 119 27.25 -4.66 18.92
C LYS A 119 27.25 -6.20 18.88
N TYR A 120 26.16 -6.79 18.40
CA TYR A 120 25.94 -8.23 18.40
C TYR A 120 26.02 -8.85 17.01
N ALA A 121 26.32 -8.06 15.97
CA ALA A 121 26.48 -8.55 14.61
C ALA A 121 27.92 -9.00 14.32
N ASP A 122 28.09 -9.82 13.29
CA ASP A 122 29.42 -10.28 12.88
C ASP A 122 30.19 -9.23 12.07
N LYS A 123 29.46 -8.27 11.47
CA LYS A 123 30.04 -7.11 10.79
C LYS A 123 29.12 -5.89 10.90
N TRP A 124 29.72 -4.73 11.15
CA TRP A 124 29.08 -3.43 10.99
C TRP A 124 29.59 -2.76 9.72
N VAL A 125 28.67 -2.22 8.91
CA VAL A 125 28.94 -1.46 7.70
C VAL A 125 28.43 -0.03 7.92
N PRO A 126 29.33 0.95 8.17
CA PRO A 126 28.96 2.33 8.48
C PRO A 126 28.63 3.13 7.23
N VAL A 127 27.57 2.75 6.51
CA VAL A 127 27.14 3.46 5.30
C VAL A 127 26.72 4.89 5.65
N HIS A 128 27.02 5.85 4.79
CA HIS A 128 26.46 7.20 4.93
C HIS A 128 24.91 7.15 4.94
N ALA A 129 24.29 7.97 5.79
CA ALA A 129 22.84 7.95 5.95
C ALA A 129 22.11 8.26 4.63
N GLY A 130 21.13 7.42 4.27
CA GLY A 130 20.38 7.54 3.02
C GLY A 130 21.12 7.03 1.78
N GLN A 131 22.32 6.45 1.93
CA GLN A 131 23.15 5.98 0.82
C GLN A 131 23.16 4.45 0.66
N ASP A 132 22.40 3.72 1.48
CA ASP A 132 22.29 2.25 1.43
C ASP A 132 21.93 1.73 0.03
N GLY A 133 21.10 2.46 -0.70
CA GLY A 133 20.71 2.12 -2.07
C GLY A 133 21.92 1.92 -2.97
N ALA A 134 22.93 2.80 -2.90
CA ALA A 134 24.15 2.67 -3.71
C ALA A 134 24.95 1.40 -3.39
N PHE A 135 25.05 1.03 -2.11
CA PHE A 135 25.71 -0.22 -1.71
C PHE A 135 25.01 -1.44 -2.35
N TRP A 136 23.68 -1.50 -2.24
CA TRP A 136 22.90 -2.62 -2.77
C TRP A 136 22.81 -2.65 -4.29
N MET A 137 22.90 -1.49 -4.95
CA MET A 137 23.04 -1.45 -6.41
C MET A 137 24.33 -2.15 -6.85
N ALA A 138 25.45 -1.93 -6.14
CA ALA A 138 26.71 -2.60 -6.45
C ALA A 138 26.71 -4.09 -6.08
N VAL A 139 26.07 -4.47 -4.98
CA VAL A 139 25.83 -5.89 -4.66
C VAL A 139 25.08 -6.59 -5.79
N THR A 140 24.05 -5.94 -6.32
CA THR A 140 23.24 -6.48 -7.42
C THR A 140 24.03 -6.57 -8.73
N HIS A 141 24.87 -5.57 -9.04
CA HIS A 141 25.81 -5.65 -10.18
C HIS A 141 26.71 -6.90 -10.09
N ILE A 142 27.28 -7.18 -8.92
CA ILE A 142 28.13 -8.37 -8.71
C ILE A 142 27.32 -9.66 -8.87
N ILE A 143 26.11 -9.73 -8.30
CA ILE A 143 25.23 -10.90 -8.41
C ILE A 143 24.88 -11.18 -9.87
N LEU A 144 24.46 -10.15 -10.61
CA LEU A 144 24.12 -10.29 -12.02
C LEU A 144 25.32 -10.74 -12.86
N LYS A 145 26.49 -10.14 -12.65
CA LYS A 145 27.70 -10.49 -13.38
C LYS A 145 28.19 -11.90 -13.06
N GLU A 146 28.50 -12.18 -11.79
CA GLU A 146 29.19 -13.43 -11.40
C GLU A 146 28.23 -14.63 -11.40
N TYR A 147 26.96 -14.46 -11.01
CA TYR A 147 26.04 -15.59 -10.75
C TYR A 147 24.94 -15.77 -11.79
N HIS A 148 24.57 -14.72 -12.53
CA HIS A 148 23.53 -14.79 -13.57
C HIS A 148 24.11 -14.78 -15.00
N HIS A 149 25.24 -14.13 -15.23
CA HIS A 149 25.89 -14.11 -16.55
C HIS A 149 27.06 -15.11 -16.65
N GLU A 150 28.07 -15.00 -15.79
CA GLU A 150 29.30 -15.80 -15.90
C GLU A 150 29.08 -17.26 -15.45
N LYS A 151 28.52 -17.47 -14.25
CA LYS A 151 28.28 -18.81 -13.69
C LYS A 151 26.92 -19.42 -14.07
N GLN A 152 25.88 -18.59 -14.25
CA GLN A 152 24.49 -19.02 -14.47
C GLN A 152 24.00 -20.05 -13.43
N THR A 153 23.93 -19.63 -12.16
CA THR A 153 23.55 -20.49 -11.04
C THR A 153 22.13 -21.05 -11.23
N PRO A 154 21.93 -22.38 -11.34
CA PRO A 154 20.65 -22.95 -11.77
C PRO A 154 19.44 -22.54 -10.94
N TYR A 155 19.56 -22.54 -9.60
CA TYR A 155 18.49 -22.11 -8.70
C TYR A 155 18.06 -20.66 -8.96
N PHE A 156 19.02 -19.76 -9.16
CA PHE A 156 18.74 -18.34 -9.39
C PHE A 156 18.06 -18.11 -10.74
N ILE A 157 18.52 -18.79 -11.80
CA ILE A 157 17.93 -18.67 -13.14
C ILE A 157 16.49 -19.20 -13.15
N ASP A 158 16.24 -20.37 -12.55
CA ASP A 158 14.90 -20.95 -12.48
C ASP A 158 13.94 -20.06 -11.68
N TYR A 159 14.38 -19.59 -10.50
CA TYR A 159 13.59 -18.70 -9.67
C TYR A 159 13.22 -17.41 -10.41
N THR A 160 14.22 -16.70 -10.97
CA THR A 160 13.99 -15.44 -11.70
C THR A 160 13.05 -15.66 -12.87
N LYS A 161 13.28 -16.71 -13.67
CA LYS A 161 12.45 -17.02 -14.83
C LYS A 161 10.99 -17.31 -14.48
N LYS A 162 10.73 -17.86 -13.30
CA LYS A 162 9.39 -18.29 -12.88
C LYS A 162 8.60 -17.23 -12.14
N TYR A 163 9.26 -16.50 -11.24
CA TYR A 163 8.57 -15.69 -10.23
C TYR A 163 8.73 -14.19 -10.43
N THR A 164 9.46 -13.74 -11.46
CA THR A 164 9.64 -12.31 -11.76
C THR A 164 9.13 -11.97 -13.16
N ASP A 165 9.01 -10.68 -13.44
CA ASP A 165 8.70 -10.15 -14.77
C ASP A 165 9.88 -10.20 -15.76
N SER A 166 11.02 -10.80 -15.39
CA SER A 166 12.24 -10.84 -16.20
C SER A 166 12.06 -11.36 -17.63
N PRO A 167 11.26 -12.41 -17.91
CA PRO A 167 11.05 -12.91 -19.28
C PRO A 167 10.09 -12.07 -20.14
N PHE A 168 9.41 -11.07 -19.56
CA PHE A 168 8.40 -10.30 -20.27
C PHE A 168 9.04 -9.31 -21.23
N LEU A 169 8.36 -9.08 -22.34
CA LEU A 169 8.85 -8.22 -23.42
C LEU A 169 8.52 -6.75 -23.15
N VAL A 170 9.51 -5.87 -23.32
CA VAL A 170 9.40 -4.40 -23.25
C VAL A 170 9.67 -3.84 -24.63
N GLU A 171 8.80 -2.95 -25.10
CA GLU A 171 8.99 -2.19 -26.33
C GLU A 171 10.15 -1.19 -26.18
N VAL A 172 10.97 -1.04 -27.22
CA VAL A 172 12.05 -0.04 -27.28
C VAL A 172 11.56 1.13 -28.12
N ASN A 173 11.55 2.32 -27.52
CA ASN A 173 11.04 3.54 -28.13
C ASN A 173 12.20 4.44 -28.56
N GLU A 174 11.97 5.25 -29.60
CA GLU A 174 12.83 6.37 -29.96
C GLU A 174 12.24 7.67 -29.42
N GLU A 175 12.97 8.35 -28.53
CA GLU A 175 12.60 9.64 -27.93
C GLU A 175 13.77 10.62 -28.11
N ASP A 176 13.54 11.76 -28.76
CA ASP A 176 14.57 12.79 -29.03
C ASP A 176 15.88 12.24 -29.63
N GLY A 177 15.77 11.25 -30.54
CA GLY A 177 16.91 10.59 -31.19
C GLY A 177 17.68 9.60 -30.29
N LYS A 178 17.07 9.18 -29.18
CA LYS A 178 17.61 8.22 -28.22
C LYS A 178 16.70 7.01 -28.13
N LEU A 179 17.30 5.84 -28.04
CA LEU A 179 16.56 4.61 -27.79
C LEU A 179 16.42 4.39 -26.28
N VAL A 180 15.19 4.23 -25.81
CA VAL A 180 14.87 4.08 -24.38
C VAL A 180 13.88 2.94 -24.16
N PRO A 181 13.87 2.31 -22.98
CA PRO A 181 12.84 1.34 -22.61
C PRO A 181 11.45 1.99 -22.53
N GLY A 182 10.47 1.41 -23.22
CA GLY A 182 9.08 1.85 -23.28
C GLY A 182 8.16 1.09 -22.33
N ARG A 183 7.06 0.53 -22.84
CA ARG A 183 6.08 -0.22 -22.02
C ARG A 183 6.18 -1.72 -22.31
N LEU A 184 5.63 -2.55 -21.43
CA LEU A 184 5.53 -3.99 -21.71
C LEU A 184 4.67 -4.23 -22.96
N LEU A 185 5.06 -5.17 -23.82
CA LEU A 185 4.30 -5.51 -25.02
C LEU A 185 2.94 -6.09 -24.61
N ARG A 186 1.87 -5.41 -25.01
CA ARG A 186 0.49 -5.80 -24.73
C ARG A 186 0.05 -6.95 -25.64
N ALA A 187 -0.71 -7.90 -25.13
CA ALA A 187 -1.16 -9.03 -25.92
C ALA A 187 -2.09 -8.58 -27.08
N ASN A 188 -2.99 -7.65 -26.82
CA ASN A 188 -3.96 -7.19 -27.83
C ASN A 188 -3.32 -6.44 -29.03
N THR A 189 -2.05 -6.06 -28.97
CA THR A 189 -1.35 -5.46 -30.12
C THR A 189 -0.81 -6.51 -31.07
N VAL A 190 -0.75 -7.78 -30.69
CA VAL A 190 -0.27 -8.87 -31.54
C VAL A 190 -1.44 -9.60 -32.19
N LYS A 191 -1.38 -9.82 -33.51
CA LYS A 191 -2.49 -10.41 -34.29
C LYS A 191 -3.04 -11.71 -33.71
N LYS A 192 -2.18 -12.57 -33.16
CA LYS A 192 -2.54 -13.85 -32.53
C LYS A 192 -3.46 -13.67 -31.31
N PHE A 193 -3.33 -12.56 -30.59
CA PHE A 193 -3.97 -12.30 -29.30
C PHE A 193 -4.87 -11.05 -29.32
N LYS A 194 -5.13 -10.47 -30.49
CA LYS A 194 -5.85 -9.19 -30.64
C LYS A 194 -7.22 -9.18 -29.94
N ASP A 195 -7.95 -10.29 -30.06
CA ASP A 195 -9.36 -10.38 -29.65
C ASP A 195 -9.53 -11.07 -28.29
N ILE A 196 -8.45 -11.30 -27.52
CA ILE A 196 -8.58 -11.88 -26.18
C ILE A 196 -9.13 -10.85 -25.20
N GLU A 197 -10.02 -11.28 -24.32
CA GLU A 197 -10.60 -10.43 -23.29
C GLU A 197 -9.50 -9.86 -22.37
N LYS A 198 -9.60 -8.55 -22.06
CA LYS A 198 -8.61 -7.79 -21.28
C LYS A 198 -7.18 -7.89 -21.84
N GLY A 199 -7.01 -8.07 -23.15
CA GLY A 199 -5.70 -8.24 -23.78
C GLY A 199 -4.74 -7.05 -23.62
N GLU A 200 -5.25 -5.86 -23.28
CA GLU A 200 -4.46 -4.68 -22.90
C GLU A 200 -3.83 -4.77 -21.50
N TRP A 201 -4.28 -5.73 -20.69
CA TRP A 201 -3.77 -6.07 -19.35
C TRP A 201 -3.12 -7.47 -19.30
N LYS A 202 -2.78 -8.00 -20.48
CA LYS A 202 -2.07 -9.26 -20.68
C LYS A 202 -0.79 -8.98 -21.46
N PHE A 203 0.28 -9.69 -21.11
CA PHE A 203 1.64 -9.41 -21.61
C PHE A 203 2.24 -10.68 -22.20
N LEU A 204 3.35 -10.54 -22.92
CA LEU A 204 3.87 -11.62 -23.75
C LEU A 204 5.29 -12.03 -23.37
N ASN A 205 5.54 -13.34 -23.49
CA ASN A 205 6.84 -13.99 -23.44
C ASN A 205 7.15 -14.64 -24.80
N ILE A 206 8.39 -15.12 -24.95
CA ILE A 206 8.81 -15.98 -26.06
C ILE A 206 9.06 -17.39 -25.52
N ASP A 207 8.60 -18.41 -26.23
CA ASP A 207 8.96 -19.81 -25.96
C ASP A 207 10.36 -20.11 -26.51
N SER A 208 11.26 -20.61 -25.66
CA SER A 208 12.66 -20.89 -26.00
C SER A 208 12.82 -21.98 -27.04
N LYS A 209 11.83 -22.88 -27.17
CA LYS A 209 11.89 -24.03 -28.08
C LYS A 209 11.38 -23.68 -29.47
N SER A 210 10.21 -23.04 -29.56
CA SER A 210 9.58 -22.69 -30.84
C SER A 210 9.97 -21.30 -31.37
N GLY A 211 10.33 -20.38 -30.49
CA GLY A 211 10.46 -18.95 -30.81
C GLY A 211 9.12 -18.21 -30.91
N ASP A 212 8.00 -18.90 -30.65
CA ASP A 212 6.67 -18.31 -30.74
C ASP A 212 6.36 -17.38 -29.56
N LEU A 213 5.52 -16.38 -29.81
CA LEU A 213 4.93 -15.55 -28.76
C LEU A 213 3.88 -16.32 -27.96
N VAL A 214 3.97 -16.18 -26.65
CA VAL A 214 3.12 -16.83 -25.64
C VAL A 214 2.47 -15.76 -24.76
N CYS A 215 1.19 -15.94 -24.44
CA CYS A 215 0.51 -15.16 -23.41
C CYS A 215 0.48 -15.96 -22.09
N PRO A 216 1.44 -15.75 -21.17
CA PRO A 216 1.45 -16.45 -19.90
C PRO A 216 0.28 -16.04 -19.00
N GLY A 217 -0.32 -17.01 -18.31
CA GLY A 217 -1.38 -16.76 -17.31
C GLY A 217 -0.89 -15.93 -16.12
N GLY A 218 -1.80 -15.38 -15.33
CA GLY A 218 -1.49 -14.71 -14.05
C GLY A 218 -1.45 -13.18 -14.04
N SER A 219 -1.41 -12.51 -15.20
CA SER A 219 -1.47 -11.03 -15.25
C SER A 219 -2.78 -10.46 -14.68
N SER A 220 -2.84 -9.16 -14.39
CA SER A 220 -4.06 -8.50 -13.90
C SER A 220 -5.25 -8.68 -14.85
N GLY A 221 -5.02 -8.76 -16.17
CA GLY A 221 -6.05 -9.10 -17.14
C GLY A 221 -6.68 -10.47 -16.90
N HIS A 222 -5.88 -11.50 -16.63
CA HIS A 222 -6.37 -12.86 -16.32
C HIS A 222 -7.13 -12.94 -14.99
N ARG A 223 -6.92 -11.97 -14.09
CA ARG A 223 -7.62 -11.91 -12.81
C ARG A 223 -9.09 -11.51 -12.97
N TRP A 224 -9.42 -10.79 -14.06
CA TRP A 224 -10.71 -10.12 -14.26
C TRP A 224 -11.31 -10.33 -15.66
N ASP A 225 -10.82 -11.30 -16.45
CA ASP A 225 -11.34 -11.64 -17.78
C ASP A 225 -12.51 -12.64 -17.75
N GLY A 226 -13.15 -12.81 -16.59
CA GLY A 226 -14.28 -13.71 -16.39
C GLY A 226 -13.96 -15.21 -16.50
N LYS A 227 -12.71 -15.61 -16.76
CA LYS A 227 -12.29 -17.00 -16.89
C LYS A 227 -11.58 -17.48 -15.62
N ASP A 228 -12.31 -18.21 -14.79
CA ASP A 228 -11.72 -18.90 -13.63
C ASP A 228 -10.62 -19.88 -14.08
N GLY A 229 -9.54 -19.98 -13.29
CA GLY A 229 -8.47 -20.95 -13.51
C GLY A 229 -7.27 -20.46 -14.32
N ASN A 230 -7.31 -19.25 -14.87
CA ASN A 230 -6.21 -18.68 -15.67
C ASN A 230 -5.30 -17.72 -14.88
N TRP A 231 -5.69 -17.36 -13.66
CA TRP A 231 -4.88 -16.50 -12.78
C TRP A 231 -3.89 -17.35 -11.94
N ASN A 232 -2.87 -17.91 -12.60
CA ASN A 232 -1.79 -18.67 -11.99
C ASN A 232 -0.45 -18.48 -12.72
N MET A 233 0.63 -18.99 -12.13
CA MET A 233 1.99 -18.89 -12.68
C MET A 233 2.48 -20.19 -13.35
N LYS A 234 1.58 -21.01 -13.91
CA LYS A 234 2.00 -22.20 -14.68
C LYS A 234 2.77 -21.77 -15.94
N PHE A 235 3.72 -22.59 -16.36
CA PHE A 235 4.40 -22.44 -17.66
C PHE A 235 3.54 -23.00 -18.80
N GLU A 236 2.34 -22.42 -18.91
CA GLU A 236 1.35 -22.71 -19.92
C GLU A 236 0.86 -21.38 -20.53
N ASP A 237 0.69 -21.36 -21.85
CA ASP A 237 0.00 -20.27 -22.53
C ASP A 237 -1.47 -20.29 -22.11
N ALA A 238 -1.96 -19.22 -21.48
CA ALA A 238 -3.29 -19.20 -20.87
C ALA A 238 -4.44 -19.24 -21.90
N GLU A 239 -4.16 -18.95 -23.17
CA GLU A 239 -5.17 -18.96 -24.23
C GLU A 239 -5.19 -20.29 -24.98
N THR A 240 -4.12 -21.09 -24.94
CA THR A 240 -4.01 -22.36 -25.67
C THR A 240 -3.77 -23.60 -24.80
N GLY A 241 -3.39 -23.42 -23.53
CA GLY A 241 -3.00 -24.50 -22.60
C GLY A 241 -1.68 -25.20 -22.95
N LYS A 242 -0.95 -24.71 -23.98
CA LYS A 242 0.32 -25.32 -24.38
C LYS A 242 1.41 -24.97 -23.39
N LYS A 243 2.17 -25.98 -22.98
CA LYS A 243 3.37 -25.78 -22.18
C LYS A 243 4.42 -25.03 -22.99
N TYR A 244 5.10 -24.08 -22.35
CA TYR A 244 6.18 -23.31 -22.95
C TYR A 244 7.35 -23.21 -21.98
N ASP A 245 8.51 -22.77 -22.47
CA ASP A 245 9.67 -22.46 -21.65
C ASP A 245 10.10 -21.00 -21.89
N PRO A 246 9.97 -20.09 -20.92
CA PRO A 246 10.23 -18.66 -21.17
C PRO A 246 11.67 -18.36 -21.59
N VAL A 247 11.86 -17.53 -22.61
CA VAL A 247 13.16 -16.92 -22.89
C VAL A 247 13.47 -15.85 -21.85
N LEU A 248 14.56 -16.02 -21.11
CA LEU A 248 15.01 -15.02 -20.14
C LEU A 248 15.84 -13.92 -20.81
N THR A 249 16.65 -14.24 -21.82
CA THR A 249 17.51 -13.28 -22.52
C THR A 249 17.53 -13.53 -24.02
N LEU A 250 17.61 -12.45 -24.82
CA LEU A 250 17.75 -12.51 -26.27
C LEU A 250 19.20 -12.58 -26.74
N LEU A 251 20.17 -12.74 -25.83
CA LEU A 251 21.60 -12.66 -26.13
C LEU A 251 22.05 -13.56 -27.30
N GLU A 252 21.59 -14.82 -27.35
CA GLU A 252 21.99 -15.78 -28.39
C GLU A 252 21.05 -15.77 -29.61
N ASN A 253 19.82 -15.26 -29.44
CA ASN A 253 18.78 -15.26 -30.45
C ASN A 253 18.13 -13.88 -30.51
N ASN A 254 18.85 -12.90 -31.05
CA ASN A 254 18.38 -11.56 -31.35
C ASN A 254 18.43 -11.30 -32.85
N ASP A 255 17.70 -10.28 -33.29
CA ASP A 255 17.77 -9.81 -34.68
C ASP A 255 18.89 -8.78 -34.84
N GLU A 256 19.12 -7.97 -33.80
CA GLU A 256 20.23 -7.03 -33.70
C GLU A 256 20.52 -6.62 -32.25
N VAL A 257 21.60 -5.85 -32.06
CA VAL A 257 21.95 -5.20 -30.78
C VAL A 257 21.82 -3.70 -30.94
N GLN A 258 20.94 -3.07 -30.15
CA GLN A 258 20.71 -1.63 -30.19
C GLN A 258 21.36 -0.92 -28.99
N GLN A 259 21.79 0.33 -29.20
CA GLN A 259 22.43 1.14 -28.16
C GLN A 259 21.38 1.99 -27.43
N LEU A 260 20.88 1.48 -26.31
CA LEU A 260 19.88 2.15 -25.48
C LEU A 260 20.54 3.08 -24.46
N GLU A 261 19.90 4.22 -24.18
CA GLU A 261 20.36 5.19 -23.18
C GLU A 261 19.86 4.83 -21.78
N PHE A 262 20.77 4.84 -20.80
CA PHE A 262 20.49 4.64 -19.38
C PHE A 262 21.06 5.80 -18.59
N VAL A 263 20.29 6.32 -17.64
CA VAL A 263 20.67 7.48 -16.82
C VAL A 263 21.02 7.04 -15.41
N GLU A 264 22.22 7.42 -14.97
CA GLU A 264 22.66 7.35 -13.58
C GLU A 264 22.31 8.68 -12.91
N TYR A 265 21.29 8.69 -12.06
CA TYR A 265 20.77 9.92 -11.47
C TYR A 265 21.61 10.46 -10.31
N GLY A 266 22.54 9.69 -9.71
CA GLY A 266 23.44 10.17 -8.66
C GLY A 266 24.41 11.26 -9.12
N LYS A 267 24.98 11.12 -10.32
CA LYS A 267 25.84 12.11 -10.98
C LYS A 267 25.18 12.78 -12.19
N ASN A 268 23.92 12.44 -12.48
CA ASN A 268 23.19 12.87 -13.67
C ASN A 268 23.95 12.57 -14.97
N HIS A 269 24.43 11.33 -15.10
CA HIS A 269 25.24 10.87 -16.21
C HIS A 269 24.48 9.84 -17.07
N ALA A 270 24.28 10.16 -18.35
CA ALA A 270 23.66 9.26 -19.31
C ALA A 270 24.71 8.49 -20.12
N VAL A 271 24.50 7.19 -20.29
CA VAL A 271 25.38 6.30 -21.06
C VAL A 271 24.58 5.44 -22.02
N LYS A 272 25.18 5.06 -23.15
CA LYS A 272 24.58 4.12 -24.10
C LYS A 272 25.17 2.72 -23.95
N ARG A 273 24.31 1.71 -23.88
CA ARG A 273 24.69 0.30 -23.69
C ARG A 273 23.96 -0.59 -24.70
N GLY A 274 24.68 -1.57 -25.25
CA GLY A 274 24.13 -2.52 -26.21
C GLY A 274 23.13 -3.48 -25.57
N VAL A 275 21.90 -3.55 -26.10
CA VAL A 275 20.84 -4.44 -25.64
C VAL A 275 20.40 -5.32 -26.81
N PRO A 276 20.31 -6.66 -26.63
CA PRO A 276 19.84 -7.55 -27.68
C PRO A 276 18.32 -7.36 -27.86
N VAL A 277 17.89 -7.21 -29.10
CA VAL A 277 16.48 -6.93 -29.43
C VAL A 277 15.94 -7.90 -30.48
N LYS A 278 14.63 -8.05 -30.50
CA LYS A 278 13.88 -8.69 -31.58
C LYS A 278 12.88 -7.73 -32.17
N HIS A 279 12.52 -7.95 -33.42
CA HIS A 279 11.41 -7.24 -34.02
C HIS A 279 10.15 -8.11 -34.07
N ILE A 280 9.03 -7.51 -33.69
CA ILE A 280 7.73 -8.16 -33.67
C ILE A 280 6.77 -7.39 -34.57
N GLU A 281 6.05 -8.13 -35.42
CA GLU A 281 4.94 -7.58 -36.18
C GLU A 281 3.71 -7.44 -35.28
N THR A 282 3.30 -6.20 -35.03
CA THR A 282 2.06 -5.87 -34.33
C THR A 282 0.97 -5.47 -35.32
N VAL A 283 -0.26 -5.34 -34.85
CA VAL A 283 -1.38 -4.80 -35.65
C VAL A 283 -1.17 -3.34 -36.04
N ASN A 284 -0.30 -2.62 -35.34
CA ASN A 284 0.05 -1.22 -35.58
C ASN A 284 1.37 -1.05 -36.36
N GLY A 285 2.01 -2.16 -36.76
CA GLY A 285 3.30 -2.17 -37.46
C GLY A 285 4.39 -2.89 -36.69
N LYS A 286 5.58 -2.92 -37.27
CA LYS A 286 6.76 -3.56 -36.70
C LYS A 286 7.28 -2.76 -35.50
N VAL A 287 7.41 -3.40 -34.34
CA VAL A 287 8.01 -2.82 -33.13
C VAL A 287 9.29 -3.56 -32.75
N THR A 288 10.17 -2.90 -32.02
CA THR A 288 11.38 -3.51 -31.45
C THR A 288 11.13 -3.81 -29.98
N VAL A 289 11.52 -5.00 -29.53
CA VAL A 289 11.37 -5.42 -28.14
C VAL A 289 12.65 -6.01 -27.57
N THR A 290 12.77 -5.97 -26.25
CA THR A 290 13.76 -6.73 -25.48
C THR A 290 13.10 -7.36 -24.25
N THR A 291 13.83 -8.13 -23.45
CA THR A 291 13.31 -8.66 -22.18
C THR A 291 13.60 -7.69 -21.03
N VAL A 292 12.77 -7.71 -19.99
CA VAL A 292 13.07 -7.00 -18.73
C VAL A 292 14.44 -7.43 -18.17
N TYR A 293 14.80 -8.71 -18.30
CA TYR A 293 16.10 -9.23 -17.87
C TYR A 293 17.28 -8.57 -18.61
N ASP A 294 17.17 -8.41 -19.93
CA ASP A 294 18.21 -7.75 -20.74
C ASP A 294 18.35 -6.27 -20.37
N LEU A 295 17.24 -5.61 -20.03
CA LEU A 295 17.24 -4.23 -19.53
C LEU A 295 17.91 -4.10 -18.17
N ILE A 296 17.63 -4.98 -17.20
CA ILE A 296 18.32 -4.91 -15.90
C ILE A 296 19.82 -5.24 -16.04
N MET A 297 20.21 -6.18 -16.90
CA MET A 297 21.62 -6.44 -17.20
C MET A 297 22.32 -5.19 -17.74
N ALA A 298 21.66 -4.46 -18.64
CA ALA A 298 22.17 -3.21 -19.18
C ALA A 298 22.18 -2.07 -18.14
N GLN A 299 21.11 -1.89 -17.38
CA GLN A 299 20.99 -0.88 -16.32
C GLN A 299 22.09 -1.03 -15.26
N TYR A 300 22.33 -2.26 -14.81
CA TYR A 300 23.38 -2.58 -13.85
C TYR A 300 24.79 -2.62 -14.45
N GLY A 301 24.96 -2.40 -15.75
CA GLY A 301 26.27 -2.35 -16.39
C GLY A 301 26.98 -3.70 -16.44
N VAL A 302 26.26 -4.80 -16.68
CA VAL A 302 26.86 -6.12 -16.88
C VAL A 302 27.26 -6.30 -18.34
N ASP A 303 28.56 -6.26 -18.63
CA ASP A 303 29.06 -6.52 -19.98
C ASP A 303 28.85 -7.99 -20.35
N ARG A 304 28.20 -8.19 -21.51
CA ARG A 304 27.93 -9.51 -22.11
C ARG A 304 28.45 -9.60 -23.54
N GLY A 305 29.39 -8.73 -23.92
CA GLY A 305 29.97 -8.67 -25.27
C GLY A 305 29.12 -7.88 -26.28
N LEU A 306 28.25 -6.99 -25.81
CA LEU A 306 27.26 -6.28 -26.64
C LEU A 306 27.71 -4.88 -27.09
N GLY A 307 28.87 -4.41 -26.61
CA GLY A 307 29.42 -3.09 -26.90
C GLY A 307 28.66 -1.94 -26.20
N GLY A 308 29.25 -0.75 -26.25
CA GLY A 308 28.77 0.43 -25.52
C GLY A 308 29.52 0.67 -24.21
N ALA A 309 28.96 1.52 -23.35
CA ALA A 309 29.57 1.99 -22.11
C ALA A 309 29.33 1.04 -20.91
N TYR A 310 29.80 -0.19 -21.06
CA TYR A 310 29.86 -1.17 -19.97
C TYR A 310 31.18 -1.04 -19.19
N PRO A 311 31.17 -1.16 -17.85
CA PRO A 311 32.40 -1.27 -17.07
C PRO A 311 33.17 -2.55 -17.44
N LYS A 312 34.46 -2.40 -17.67
CA LYS A 312 35.42 -3.50 -17.87
C LYS A 312 35.85 -4.09 -16.53
N THR A 313 35.97 -3.25 -15.49
CA THR A 313 36.39 -3.69 -14.15
C THR A 313 35.51 -3.10 -13.04
N TYR A 314 35.60 -3.70 -11.86
CA TYR A 314 34.93 -3.21 -10.65
C TYR A 314 35.54 -1.91 -10.10
N ASP A 315 36.70 -1.48 -10.60
CA ASP A 315 37.45 -0.31 -10.11
C ASP A 315 37.04 1.01 -10.81
N GLU A 316 36.08 0.94 -11.75
CA GLU A 316 35.65 2.09 -12.54
C GLU A 316 34.63 2.97 -11.80
N LYS A 317 35.13 4.03 -11.19
CA LYS A 317 34.40 5.05 -10.41
C LYS A 317 33.29 5.81 -11.14
N GLU A 318 33.43 5.93 -12.47
CA GLU A 318 32.47 6.65 -13.31
C GLU A 318 31.42 5.72 -13.94
N ALA A 319 31.62 4.40 -13.85
CA ALA A 319 30.64 3.44 -14.33
C ALA A 319 29.60 3.17 -13.25
N ALA A 320 28.33 3.47 -13.55
CA ALA A 320 27.21 3.27 -12.63
C ALA A 320 27.21 1.86 -12.01
N TYR A 321 27.01 1.82 -10.70
CA TYR A 321 26.79 0.59 -9.92
C TYR A 321 27.99 -0.36 -9.80
N THR A 322 29.20 0.04 -10.20
CA THR A 322 30.40 -0.73 -9.85
C THR A 322 30.71 -0.63 -8.34
N PRO A 323 31.49 -1.57 -7.78
CA PRO A 323 31.99 -1.47 -6.41
C PRO A 323 32.77 -0.17 -6.11
N ALA A 324 33.53 0.36 -7.07
CA ALA A 324 34.23 1.64 -6.92
C ALA A 324 33.31 2.87 -7.07
N TRP A 325 32.24 2.78 -7.85
CA TRP A 325 31.22 3.84 -7.92
C TRP A 325 30.52 4.03 -6.57
N GLN A 326 30.06 2.94 -5.93
CA GLN A 326 29.32 3.09 -4.67
C GLN A 326 30.19 3.65 -3.54
N GLU A 327 31.52 3.41 -3.57
CA GLU A 327 32.45 3.90 -2.53
C GLU A 327 32.40 5.43 -2.43
N ILE A 328 32.19 6.12 -3.55
CA ILE A 328 32.06 7.59 -3.62
C ILE A 328 30.86 8.08 -2.80
N LEU A 329 29.77 7.30 -2.80
CA LEU A 329 28.50 7.68 -2.18
C LEU A 329 28.43 7.20 -0.72
N THR A 330 28.85 5.96 -0.47
CA THR A 330 28.66 5.27 0.80
C THR A 330 29.84 5.40 1.76
N GLY A 331 31.05 5.69 1.25
CA GLY A 331 32.30 5.63 1.99
C GLY A 331 32.83 4.20 2.23
N ILE A 332 32.17 3.16 1.71
CA ILE A 332 32.52 1.76 1.97
C ILE A 332 33.45 1.24 0.88
N GLY A 333 34.63 0.74 1.26
CA GLY A 333 35.62 0.22 0.31
C GLY A 333 35.12 -0.97 -0.54
N PRO A 334 35.48 -1.08 -1.84
CA PRO A 334 35.00 -2.09 -2.79
C PRO A 334 35.17 -3.54 -2.31
N LYS A 335 36.25 -3.83 -1.58
CA LYS A 335 36.51 -5.17 -1.02
C LYS A 335 35.41 -5.64 -0.08
N THR A 336 34.82 -4.74 0.71
CA THR A 336 33.72 -5.08 1.62
C THR A 336 32.46 -5.46 0.86
N VAL A 337 32.13 -4.71 -0.20
CA VAL A 337 30.96 -5.00 -1.06
C VAL A 337 31.14 -6.33 -1.78
N LEU A 338 32.31 -6.56 -2.38
CA LEU A 338 32.64 -7.82 -3.07
C LEU A 338 32.55 -9.02 -2.14
N GLN A 339 33.11 -8.91 -0.94
CA GLN A 339 32.99 -9.96 0.07
C GLN A 339 31.53 -10.22 0.42
N PHE A 340 30.77 -9.17 0.74
CA PHE A 340 29.37 -9.29 1.13
C PHE A 340 28.53 -9.96 0.02
N ALA A 341 28.62 -9.47 -1.22
CA ALA A 341 27.84 -9.98 -2.34
C ALA A 341 28.12 -11.46 -2.62
N ARG A 342 29.39 -11.89 -2.55
CA ARG A 342 29.78 -13.29 -2.79
C ARG A 342 29.35 -14.21 -1.65
N GLU A 343 29.49 -13.78 -0.41
CA GLU A 343 29.02 -14.56 0.74
C GLU A 343 27.48 -14.66 0.75
N TRP A 344 26.78 -13.58 0.40
CA TRP A 344 25.33 -13.55 0.23
C TRP A 344 24.87 -14.55 -0.84
N ALA A 345 25.41 -14.42 -2.07
CA ALA A 345 25.06 -15.27 -3.19
C ALA A 345 25.40 -16.75 -2.91
N ARG A 346 26.57 -17.04 -2.35
CA ARG A 346 26.94 -18.42 -1.97
C ARG A 346 25.98 -19.01 -0.93
N THR A 347 25.55 -18.20 0.05
CA THR A 347 24.61 -18.66 1.08
C THR A 347 23.24 -18.94 0.47
N ALA A 348 22.72 -18.03 -0.35
CA ALA A 348 21.45 -18.20 -1.03
C ALA A 348 21.47 -19.41 -1.98
N GLU A 349 22.54 -19.60 -2.74
CA GLU A 349 22.71 -20.78 -3.61
C GLU A 349 22.71 -22.08 -2.79
N THR A 350 23.49 -22.14 -1.72
CA THR A 350 23.65 -23.37 -0.91
C THR A 350 22.37 -23.74 -0.17
N THR A 351 21.60 -22.74 0.24
CA THR A 351 20.42 -22.92 1.10
C THR A 351 19.09 -22.83 0.35
N HIS A 352 19.14 -22.58 -0.96
CA HIS A 352 17.99 -22.25 -1.79
C HIS A 352 17.18 -21.07 -1.20
N GLY A 353 17.85 -19.94 -0.99
CA GLY A 353 17.18 -18.65 -0.70
C GLY A 353 17.09 -18.22 0.76
N LYS A 354 17.84 -18.83 1.70
CA LYS A 354 17.76 -18.46 3.13
C LYS A 354 18.61 -17.24 3.51
N CYS A 355 18.47 -16.16 2.75
CA CYS A 355 19.06 -14.86 3.04
C CYS A 355 17.94 -13.82 3.26
N SER A 356 18.00 -13.08 4.35
CA SER A 356 16.99 -12.09 4.72
C SER A 356 17.57 -10.69 4.83
N ILE A 357 16.80 -9.70 4.41
CA ILE A 357 17.03 -8.30 4.78
C ILE A 357 16.00 -7.95 5.85
N ILE A 358 16.44 -7.52 7.03
CA ILE A 358 15.56 -6.91 8.03
C ILE A 358 15.69 -5.40 7.90
N ILE A 359 14.60 -4.71 7.54
CA ILE A 359 14.61 -3.29 7.19
C ILE A 359 13.60 -2.50 8.04
N GLY A 360 13.89 -1.23 8.32
CA GLY A 360 13.03 -0.38 9.15
C GLY A 360 13.03 1.09 8.76
N ALA A 361 12.54 1.93 9.68
CA ALA A 361 12.34 3.37 9.48
C ALA A 361 13.61 4.15 9.13
N GLY A 362 14.81 3.66 9.51
CA GLY A 362 16.07 4.29 9.15
C GLY A 362 16.31 4.35 7.63
N ILE A 363 15.59 3.51 6.87
CA ILE A 363 15.49 3.58 5.41
C ILE A 363 14.12 4.09 4.96
N ASN A 364 13.04 3.60 5.56
CA ASN A 364 11.69 3.89 5.04
C ASN A 364 11.31 5.37 5.11
N HIS A 365 11.92 6.14 6.02
CA HIS A 365 11.59 7.55 6.23
C HIS A 365 12.40 8.51 5.33
N TRP A 366 13.13 8.00 4.33
CA TRP A 366 13.74 8.83 3.29
C TRP A 366 12.77 9.09 2.14
N TYR A 367 12.94 10.23 1.46
CA TYR A 367 12.11 10.60 0.30
C TYR A 367 12.14 9.52 -0.80
N HIS A 368 13.32 8.95 -1.09
CA HIS A 368 13.50 7.86 -2.04
C HIS A 368 13.45 6.47 -1.38
N ASN A 369 12.57 6.26 -0.37
CA ASN A 369 12.46 4.97 0.30
C ASN A 369 12.23 3.82 -0.68
N ASN A 370 11.41 4.03 -1.71
CA ASN A 370 11.04 3.01 -2.68
C ASN A 370 12.29 2.50 -3.43
N LEU A 371 13.16 3.41 -3.88
CA LEU A 371 14.39 3.07 -4.59
C LEU A 371 15.40 2.34 -3.69
N ILE A 372 15.53 2.74 -2.43
CA ILE A 372 16.45 2.06 -1.50
C ILE A 372 15.94 0.65 -1.16
N TYR A 373 14.63 0.49 -0.92
CA TYR A 373 14.02 -0.82 -0.72
C TYR A 373 14.17 -1.71 -1.95
N ARG A 374 13.89 -1.16 -3.14
CA ARG A 374 14.06 -1.88 -4.42
C ARG A 374 15.49 -2.36 -4.59
N ALA A 375 16.50 -1.54 -4.31
CA ALA A 375 17.90 -1.93 -4.44
C ALA A 375 18.26 -3.21 -3.66
N GLY A 376 17.84 -3.33 -2.40
CA GLY A 376 18.01 -4.54 -1.61
C GLY A 376 17.12 -5.71 -2.07
N THR A 377 15.88 -5.41 -2.47
CA THR A 377 14.91 -6.41 -2.95
C THR A 377 15.36 -7.07 -4.25
N MET A 378 16.03 -6.34 -5.14
CA MET A 378 16.59 -6.91 -6.37
C MET A 378 17.59 -8.02 -6.07
N ALA A 379 18.48 -7.82 -5.09
CA ALA A 379 19.41 -8.86 -4.67
C ALA A 379 18.67 -10.09 -4.12
N LEU A 380 17.62 -9.91 -3.31
CA LEU A 380 16.78 -11.00 -2.80
C LEU A 380 16.07 -11.77 -3.91
N MET A 381 15.45 -11.07 -4.87
CA MET A 381 14.76 -11.68 -6.01
C MET A 381 15.72 -12.44 -6.92
N LEU A 382 16.85 -11.85 -7.27
CA LEU A 382 17.87 -12.49 -8.11
C LEU A 382 18.56 -13.67 -7.43
N THR A 383 18.50 -13.77 -6.11
CA THR A 383 19.06 -14.90 -5.35
C THR A 383 17.99 -15.87 -4.84
N GLY A 384 16.73 -15.69 -5.27
CA GLY A 384 15.63 -16.59 -4.97
C GLY A 384 15.27 -16.65 -3.49
N CYS A 385 15.26 -15.51 -2.80
CA CYS A 385 15.04 -15.46 -1.34
C CYS A 385 13.61 -15.07 -0.93
N ILE A 386 12.81 -14.46 -1.80
CA ILE A 386 11.42 -14.09 -1.47
C ILE A 386 10.55 -15.37 -1.49
N GLY A 387 9.63 -15.53 -0.53
CA GLY A 387 8.76 -16.71 -0.46
C GLY A 387 9.44 -17.98 0.05
N VAL A 388 10.51 -17.85 0.83
CA VAL A 388 11.27 -18.96 1.43
C VAL A 388 11.42 -18.71 2.93
N ASN A 389 11.15 -19.71 3.79
CA ASN A 389 11.45 -19.58 5.22
C ASN A 389 12.94 -19.34 5.48
N GLY A 390 13.24 -18.29 6.24
CA GLY A 390 14.60 -17.80 6.47
C GLY A 390 15.14 -16.91 5.35
N GLY A 391 14.32 -16.60 4.35
CA GLY A 391 14.58 -15.65 3.28
C GLY A 391 13.68 -14.42 3.39
N GLY A 392 13.86 -13.43 2.51
CA GLY A 392 12.85 -12.40 2.28
C GLY A 392 13.25 -10.98 2.65
N MET A 393 12.41 -10.03 2.22
CA MET A 393 12.46 -8.63 2.65
C MET A 393 11.54 -8.47 3.86
N ASN A 394 12.14 -8.44 5.05
CA ASN A 394 11.44 -8.42 6.32
C ASN A 394 11.41 -6.99 6.86
N HIS A 395 10.39 -6.26 6.43
CA HIS A 395 10.10 -4.88 6.82
C HIS A 395 9.37 -4.82 8.16
N TYR A 396 9.88 -4.02 9.11
CA TYR A 396 9.20 -3.80 10.38
C TYR A 396 9.22 -2.33 10.80
N VAL A 397 8.02 -1.79 11.08
CA VAL A 397 7.75 -0.39 11.46
C VAL A 397 6.69 -0.29 12.58
N GLY A 398 5.50 0.28 12.34
CA GLY A 398 4.32 0.08 13.18
C GLY A 398 3.74 -1.34 13.12
N GLN A 399 2.76 -1.60 13.99
CA GLN A 399 2.04 -2.86 14.11
C GLN A 399 0.86 -2.91 13.12
N GLU A 400 1.15 -3.05 11.83
CA GLU A 400 0.14 -2.88 10.77
C GLU A 400 -0.78 -4.10 10.64
N LYS A 401 -0.24 -5.31 10.81
CA LYS A 401 -0.96 -6.55 10.49
C LYS A 401 -2.07 -6.91 11.46
N LEU A 402 -3.26 -6.47 11.12
CA LEU A 402 -4.52 -6.92 11.71
C LEU A 402 -4.94 -8.23 11.05
N ALA A 403 -4.67 -9.36 11.72
CA ALA A 403 -4.87 -10.68 11.14
C ALA A 403 -6.32 -10.94 10.64
N PRO A 404 -7.39 -10.72 11.44
CA PRO A 404 -8.78 -10.91 11.00
C PRO A 404 -9.36 -9.68 10.25
N GLY A 405 -8.64 -9.16 9.26
CA GLY A 405 -9.03 -7.95 8.51
C GLY A 405 -10.29 -8.10 7.68
N ASP A 406 -10.63 -9.32 7.28
CA ASP A 406 -11.80 -9.69 6.47
C ASP A 406 -13.15 -9.42 7.17
N SER A 407 -13.31 -9.79 8.45
CA SER A 407 -14.51 -9.48 9.21
C SER A 407 -14.43 -8.10 9.87
N TRP A 408 -13.26 -7.75 10.44
CA TRP A 408 -13.06 -6.48 11.12
C TRP A 408 -13.31 -5.27 10.20
N GLY A 409 -12.81 -5.29 8.96
CA GLY A 409 -12.94 -4.17 8.03
C GLY A 409 -14.39 -3.80 7.76
N THR A 410 -15.27 -4.80 7.63
CA THR A 410 -16.71 -4.61 7.39
C THR A 410 -17.42 -3.99 8.59
N ILE A 411 -17.12 -4.45 9.81
CA ILE A 411 -17.69 -3.93 11.06
C ILE A 411 -17.18 -2.51 11.33
N MET A 412 -15.86 -2.29 11.22
CA MET A 412 -15.24 -0.98 11.41
C MET A 412 -15.83 0.07 10.47
N SER A 413 -16.11 -0.31 9.22
CA SER A 413 -16.57 0.65 8.23
C SER A 413 -18.10 0.79 8.15
N GLY A 414 -18.85 0.12 9.02
CA GLY A 414 -20.32 0.11 8.99
C GLY A 414 -20.92 -0.55 7.74
N LYS A 415 -20.12 -1.32 6.98
CA LYS A 415 -20.56 -1.92 5.70
C LYS A 415 -21.59 -3.03 5.88
N ASP A 416 -21.68 -3.56 7.10
CA ASP A 416 -22.75 -4.46 7.53
C ASP A 416 -24.15 -3.80 7.41
N TRP A 417 -24.23 -2.46 7.44
CA TRP A 417 -25.49 -1.71 7.33
C TRP A 417 -25.64 -0.87 6.05
N GLN A 418 -24.55 -0.40 5.47
CA GLN A 418 -24.58 0.54 4.35
C GLN A 418 -23.54 0.22 3.29
N ASN A 419 -23.71 0.82 2.11
CA ASN A 419 -22.71 0.77 1.05
C ASN A 419 -21.97 2.12 1.01
N GLY A 420 -20.73 2.14 0.52
CA GLY A 420 -19.91 3.37 0.44
C GLY A 420 -19.28 3.78 1.78
N VAL A 421 -17.99 4.07 1.74
CA VAL A 421 -17.18 4.46 2.91
C VAL A 421 -16.26 5.61 2.51
N ARG A 422 -15.93 6.48 3.47
CA ARG A 422 -14.97 7.58 3.28
C ARG A 422 -13.68 7.27 4.02
N LEU A 423 -12.78 6.58 3.32
CA LEU A 423 -11.41 6.31 3.76
C LEU A 423 -10.49 7.26 3.01
N GLN A 424 -9.69 8.02 3.75
CA GLN A 424 -8.85 9.10 3.23
C GLN A 424 -7.39 8.81 3.49
N GLN A 425 -6.57 8.93 2.47
CA GLN A 425 -5.12 8.93 2.68
C GLN A 425 -4.69 10.25 3.35
N ALA A 426 -4.12 10.15 4.53
CA ALA A 426 -3.78 11.27 5.40
C ALA A 426 -2.63 12.16 4.89
N PRO A 427 -1.58 11.68 4.17
CA PRO A 427 -0.50 12.56 3.71
C PRO A 427 -0.99 13.72 2.85
N ILE A 428 -1.71 13.45 1.75
CA ILE A 428 -2.21 14.51 0.86
C ILE A 428 -3.29 15.34 1.55
N TRP A 429 -4.06 14.72 2.45
CA TRP A 429 -5.12 15.41 3.16
C TRP A 429 -4.57 16.44 4.12
N HIS A 430 -3.54 16.08 4.88
CA HIS A 430 -2.83 17.02 5.76
C HIS A 430 -2.05 18.05 4.95
N TYR A 431 -1.33 17.64 3.91
CA TYR A 431 -0.58 18.55 3.06
C TYR A 431 -1.45 19.67 2.47
N ILE A 432 -2.64 19.33 1.99
CA ILE A 432 -3.61 20.31 1.46
C ILE A 432 -4.29 21.10 2.58
N ASN A 433 -4.92 20.43 3.57
CA ASN A 433 -5.78 21.12 4.54
C ASN A 433 -4.99 21.88 5.61
N SER A 434 -3.73 21.53 5.90
CA SER A 434 -2.84 22.31 6.77
C SER A 434 -2.03 23.36 6.02
N ASN A 435 -2.33 23.60 4.73
CA ASN A 435 -1.69 24.60 3.87
C ASN A 435 -0.17 24.47 3.70
N GLN A 436 0.41 23.31 4.03
CA GLN A 436 1.83 23.03 3.77
C GLN A 436 2.19 23.21 2.29
N TRP A 437 1.26 22.88 1.39
CA TRP A 437 1.42 23.08 -0.05
C TRP A 437 1.70 24.52 -0.49
N ARG A 438 1.32 25.53 0.31
CA ARG A 438 1.58 26.94 -0.01
C ARG A 438 3.07 27.32 0.16
N TYR A 439 3.80 26.50 0.92
CA TYR A 439 5.20 26.70 1.29
C TYR A 439 6.15 25.76 0.52
N ASP A 440 5.61 24.84 -0.28
CA ASP A 440 6.40 23.90 -1.09
C ASP A 440 6.81 24.52 -2.44
N GLY A 441 7.98 24.12 -2.92
CA GLY A 441 8.51 24.51 -4.23
C GLY A 441 8.21 23.49 -5.32
N ASN A 442 8.88 23.62 -6.48
CA ASN A 442 8.79 22.60 -7.52
C ASN A 442 9.66 21.38 -7.15
N GLN A 443 9.08 20.19 -7.16
CA GLN A 443 9.81 18.95 -6.85
C GLN A 443 11.03 18.73 -7.75
N ALA A 444 10.96 19.16 -9.02
CA ALA A 444 12.06 19.05 -9.96
C ALA A 444 13.29 19.90 -9.59
N ASP A 445 13.15 20.86 -8.66
CA ASP A 445 14.25 21.72 -8.22
C ASP A 445 15.11 21.05 -7.15
N TYR A 446 14.55 20.11 -6.37
CA TYR A 446 15.25 19.41 -5.30
C TYR A 446 15.41 17.91 -5.52
N ASN A 447 14.68 17.32 -6.47
CA ASN A 447 14.77 15.90 -6.83
C ASN A 447 15.43 15.72 -8.21
N THR A 448 16.31 14.71 -8.34
CA THR A 448 16.94 14.39 -9.63
C THR A 448 16.01 13.53 -10.48
N VAL A 449 15.28 14.16 -11.40
CA VAL A 449 14.28 13.52 -12.29
C VAL A 449 14.47 13.98 -13.74
N PRO A 450 14.09 13.16 -14.75
CA PRO A 450 13.98 13.64 -16.13
C PRO A 450 13.04 14.83 -16.21
N LYS A 451 13.38 15.89 -16.96
CA LYS A 451 12.51 17.07 -17.10
C LYS A 451 11.43 16.82 -18.15
N ASN A 452 10.18 16.77 -17.71
CA ASN A 452 8.99 16.64 -18.56
C ASN A 452 7.78 17.27 -17.86
N GLU A 453 6.61 17.23 -18.50
CA GLU A 453 5.39 17.85 -18.00
C GLU A 453 4.88 17.27 -16.68
N LEU A 454 5.12 15.98 -16.40
CA LEU A 454 4.67 15.34 -15.16
C LEU A 454 5.66 15.58 -14.03
N SER A 455 6.95 15.39 -14.28
CA SER A 455 8.00 15.58 -13.27
C SER A 455 8.21 17.05 -12.88
N SER A 456 7.82 18.00 -13.74
CA SER A 456 7.87 19.44 -13.47
C SER A 456 6.58 19.98 -12.83
N MET A 457 5.62 19.12 -12.51
CA MET A 457 4.34 19.50 -11.89
C MET A 457 4.52 19.73 -10.39
N HIS A 458 3.93 20.80 -9.85
CA HIS A 458 3.92 21.03 -8.41
C HIS A 458 3.18 19.90 -7.69
N SER A 459 3.62 19.50 -6.49
CA SER A 459 3.03 18.41 -5.70
C SER A 459 1.50 18.57 -5.55
N ALA A 460 1.04 19.79 -5.25
CA ALA A 460 -0.38 20.10 -5.11
C ALA A 460 -1.20 19.91 -6.40
N ASP A 461 -0.64 20.26 -7.57
CA ASP A 461 -1.31 20.03 -8.86
C ASP A 461 -1.37 18.54 -9.19
N MET A 462 -0.33 17.78 -8.83
CA MET A 462 -0.33 16.33 -8.96
C MET A 462 -1.39 15.69 -8.05
N VAL A 463 -1.60 16.24 -6.84
CA VAL A 463 -2.73 15.86 -5.97
C VAL A 463 -4.06 16.16 -6.67
N VAL A 464 -4.29 17.37 -7.19
CA VAL A 464 -5.51 17.73 -7.93
C VAL A 464 -5.76 16.76 -9.09
N LYS A 465 -4.74 16.48 -9.90
CA LYS A 465 -4.81 15.53 -11.02
C LYS A 465 -5.19 14.14 -10.54
N SER A 466 -4.55 13.63 -9.48
CA SER A 466 -4.82 12.28 -8.95
C SER A 466 -6.25 12.15 -8.40
N VAL A 467 -6.76 13.21 -7.76
CA VAL A 467 -8.12 13.25 -7.24
C VAL A 467 -9.10 13.30 -8.40
N LYS A 468 -8.96 14.23 -9.36
CA LYS A 468 -9.88 14.32 -10.49
C LYS A 468 -9.99 13.01 -11.27
N ASN A 469 -8.88 12.29 -11.46
CA ASN A 469 -8.86 11.02 -12.20
C ASN A 469 -9.29 9.78 -11.36
N GLY A 470 -9.76 9.99 -10.13
CA GLY A 470 -10.27 8.93 -9.26
C GLY A 470 -9.21 8.02 -8.67
N TRP A 471 -7.93 8.38 -8.76
CA TRP A 471 -6.83 7.57 -8.25
C TRP A 471 -6.73 7.66 -6.73
N MET A 472 -6.93 8.86 -6.20
CA MET A 472 -6.84 9.14 -4.77
C MET A 472 -8.16 9.67 -4.21
N PRO A 473 -8.59 9.24 -3.01
CA PRO A 473 -9.71 9.86 -2.31
C PRO A 473 -9.33 11.27 -1.82
N PHE A 474 -10.31 12.18 -1.80
CA PHE A 474 -10.18 13.47 -1.14
C PHE A 474 -11.52 13.89 -0.54
N TYR A 475 -11.53 14.14 0.76
CA TYR A 475 -12.68 14.63 1.52
C TYR A 475 -12.29 15.88 2.32
N PRO A 476 -13.13 16.89 2.50
CA PRO A 476 -14.30 17.27 1.70
C PRO A 476 -14.23 16.94 0.21
N GLN A 477 -15.33 16.54 -0.43
CA GLN A 477 -15.27 16.08 -1.83
C GLN A 477 -15.36 17.25 -2.82
N TYR A 478 -16.31 18.13 -2.56
CA TYR A 478 -16.72 19.20 -3.46
C TYR A 478 -16.85 20.53 -2.71
N ASN A 479 -16.89 21.63 -3.46
CA ASN A 479 -17.18 22.99 -2.98
C ASN A 479 -18.64 23.22 -2.54
N LYS A 480 -19.35 22.14 -2.17
CA LYS A 480 -20.74 22.13 -1.73
C LYS A 480 -21.01 20.92 -0.83
N SER A 481 -22.04 21.02 0.00
CA SER A 481 -22.54 19.90 0.80
C SER A 481 -23.01 18.76 -0.11
N ASN A 482 -22.54 17.54 0.16
CA ASN A 482 -22.91 16.33 -0.59
C ASN A 482 -24.42 16.07 -0.56
N LEU A 483 -25.09 16.46 0.53
CA LEU A 483 -26.53 16.31 0.69
C LEU A 483 -27.28 17.29 -0.22
N ASP A 484 -26.76 18.50 -0.40
CA ASP A 484 -27.39 19.53 -1.23
C ASP A 484 -27.16 19.25 -2.72
N ILE A 485 -26.03 18.64 -3.08
CA ILE A 485 -25.80 18.13 -4.46
C ILE A 485 -26.90 17.14 -4.85
N VAL A 486 -27.23 16.18 -3.97
CA VAL A 486 -28.30 15.21 -4.24
C VAL A 486 -29.67 15.90 -4.34
N LYS A 487 -30.00 16.81 -3.41
CA LYS A 487 -31.26 17.56 -3.48
C LYS A 487 -31.38 18.37 -4.76
N ASP A 488 -30.30 18.96 -5.24
CA ASP A 488 -30.32 19.75 -6.47
C ASP A 488 -30.45 18.86 -7.71
N ALA A 489 -29.83 17.68 -7.72
CA ALA A 489 -30.06 16.66 -8.74
C ALA A 489 -31.54 16.24 -8.78
N GLU A 490 -32.16 15.98 -7.63
CA GLU A 490 -33.58 15.59 -7.53
C GLU A 490 -34.51 16.73 -7.99
N LYS A 491 -34.21 17.98 -7.61
CA LYS A 491 -34.93 19.16 -8.15
C LYS A 491 -34.77 19.31 -9.66
N ALA A 492 -33.61 18.94 -10.21
CA ALA A 492 -33.35 18.91 -11.64
C ALA A 492 -33.99 17.70 -12.35
N GLY A 493 -34.70 16.83 -11.61
CA GLY A 493 -35.49 15.73 -12.14
C GLY A 493 -34.86 14.34 -12.00
N ALA A 494 -33.74 14.20 -11.29
CA ALA A 494 -33.14 12.90 -11.01
C ALA A 494 -34.08 12.02 -10.16
N LYS A 495 -34.29 10.77 -10.59
CA LYS A 495 -35.16 9.80 -9.88
C LYS A 495 -34.43 8.55 -9.41
N THR A 496 -33.25 8.30 -9.96
CA THR A 496 -32.42 7.13 -9.67
C THR A 496 -31.03 7.55 -9.19
N ASP A 497 -30.28 6.61 -8.60
CA ASP A 497 -28.87 6.83 -8.26
C ASP A 497 -28.04 7.22 -9.49
N ASP A 498 -28.31 6.60 -10.64
CA ASP A 498 -27.58 6.88 -11.88
C ASP A 498 -27.91 8.28 -12.43
N ASP A 499 -29.15 8.75 -12.29
CA ASP A 499 -29.50 10.14 -12.64
C ASP A 499 -28.71 11.14 -11.78
N ILE A 500 -28.53 10.87 -10.49
CA ILE A 500 -27.72 11.71 -9.59
C ILE A 500 -26.26 11.72 -10.03
N LYS A 501 -25.69 10.54 -10.33
CA LYS A 501 -24.30 10.43 -10.82
C LYS A 501 -24.13 11.22 -12.12
N ASN A 502 -25.07 11.07 -13.06
CA ASN A 502 -25.05 11.79 -14.34
C ASN A 502 -25.14 13.30 -14.14
N TYR A 503 -26.00 13.76 -13.23
CA TYR A 503 -26.07 15.17 -12.84
C TYR A 503 -24.72 15.67 -12.32
N VAL A 504 -24.08 14.93 -11.40
CA VAL A 504 -22.76 15.32 -10.85
C VAL A 504 -21.71 15.41 -11.95
N VAL A 505 -21.64 14.42 -12.85
CA VAL A 505 -20.72 14.45 -13.99
C VAL A 505 -20.97 15.67 -14.88
N ASP A 506 -22.23 15.97 -15.20
CA ASP A 506 -22.60 17.14 -16.00
C ASP A 506 -22.20 18.46 -15.34
N GLN A 507 -22.46 18.60 -14.03
CA GLN A 507 -22.10 19.79 -13.26
C GLN A 507 -20.58 19.98 -13.17
N LEU A 508 -19.82 18.89 -13.01
CA LEU A 508 -18.36 18.91 -13.07
C LEU A 508 -17.83 19.31 -14.45
N LYS A 509 -18.43 18.79 -15.54
CA LYS A 509 -18.07 19.17 -16.92
C LYS A 509 -18.33 20.66 -17.18
N LYS A 510 -19.43 21.19 -16.63
CA LYS A 510 -19.82 22.61 -16.73
C LYS A 510 -19.03 23.53 -15.79
N LYS A 511 -18.26 22.96 -14.84
CA LYS A 511 -17.57 23.68 -13.75
C LYS A 511 -18.53 24.46 -12.83
N GLU A 512 -19.78 24.02 -12.74
CA GLU A 512 -20.78 24.52 -11.79
C GLU A 512 -20.63 23.85 -10.41
N LEU A 513 -20.02 22.66 -10.40
CA LEU A 513 -19.50 21.97 -9.23
C LEU A 513 -17.99 21.79 -9.41
N GLU A 514 -17.19 21.93 -8.36
CA GLU A 514 -15.73 21.73 -8.41
C GLU A 514 -15.29 20.86 -7.22
N TYR A 515 -14.23 20.06 -7.42
CA TYR A 515 -13.60 19.31 -6.33
C TYR A 515 -13.02 20.27 -5.29
N SER A 516 -13.20 19.97 -4.00
CA SER A 516 -12.73 20.82 -2.91
C SER A 516 -11.21 21.07 -2.96
N VAL A 517 -10.44 20.07 -3.43
CA VAL A 517 -8.98 20.10 -3.51
C VAL A 517 -8.46 21.17 -4.47
N VAL A 518 -9.30 21.67 -5.38
CA VAL A 518 -8.97 22.76 -6.29
C VAL A 518 -9.03 24.11 -5.58
N GLU A 519 -9.90 24.24 -4.56
CA GLU A 519 -10.12 25.48 -3.79
C GLU A 519 -10.11 25.19 -2.29
N PRO A 520 -9.02 24.62 -1.73
CA PRO A 520 -9.01 24.11 -0.35
C PRO A 520 -9.05 25.24 0.70
N ASP A 521 -8.85 26.48 0.28
CA ASP A 521 -8.86 27.68 1.13
C ASP A 521 -10.22 28.39 1.19
N GLU A 522 -11.23 27.86 0.50
CA GLU A 522 -12.61 28.30 0.67
C GLU A 522 -13.27 27.67 1.90
N GLU A 523 -14.00 28.47 2.68
CA GLU A 523 -14.52 28.08 4.00
C GLU A 523 -15.42 26.82 3.93
N ILE A 524 -16.18 26.68 2.83
CA ILE A 524 -17.03 25.51 2.58
C ILE A 524 -16.20 24.20 2.48
N ASN A 525 -14.93 24.28 2.10
CA ASN A 525 -14.02 23.16 1.89
C ASN A 525 -13.19 22.79 3.12
N PHE A 526 -13.34 23.50 4.24
CA PHE A 526 -12.59 23.17 5.45
C PHE A 526 -13.14 21.91 6.12
N PRO A 527 -12.28 20.98 6.56
CA PRO A 527 -12.68 20.03 7.58
C PRO A 527 -13.01 20.80 8.86
N ARG A 528 -14.09 20.44 9.55
CA ARG A 528 -14.62 21.24 10.67
C ARG A 528 -14.47 20.57 12.02
N LEU A 529 -14.59 19.26 12.07
CA LEU A 529 -14.54 18.53 13.32
C LEU A 529 -13.54 17.41 13.21
N TRP A 530 -12.61 17.34 14.15
CA TRP A 530 -11.58 16.32 14.19
C TRP A 530 -11.61 15.52 15.48
N TYR A 531 -11.97 14.23 15.38
CA TYR A 531 -11.78 13.27 16.47
C TYR A 531 -10.36 12.69 16.43
N ILE A 532 -9.67 12.70 17.56
CA ILE A 532 -8.36 12.08 17.74
C ILE A 532 -8.47 11.07 18.87
N TRP A 533 -8.20 9.79 18.59
CA TRP A 533 -8.15 8.76 19.63
C TRP A 533 -7.06 7.74 19.33
N ARG A 534 -6.43 7.21 20.38
CA ARG A 534 -5.33 6.21 20.28
C ARG A 534 -4.10 6.73 19.53
N GLY A 535 -3.96 8.04 19.38
CA GLY A 535 -2.81 8.67 18.75
C GLY A 535 -2.59 10.09 19.28
N ASN A 536 -1.34 10.51 19.34
CA ASN A 536 -0.95 11.89 19.64
C ASN A 536 -0.76 12.65 18.32
N ALA A 537 -1.85 12.88 17.57
CA ALA A 537 -1.78 13.32 16.17
C ALA A 537 -1.05 14.67 15.99
N ILE A 538 -1.31 15.64 16.87
CA ILE A 538 -0.84 17.04 16.74
C ILE A 538 0.67 17.17 16.95
N ALA A 539 1.28 16.33 17.78
CA ALA A 539 2.72 16.42 18.09
C ALA A 539 3.52 15.15 17.78
N GLY A 540 2.90 13.98 17.89
CA GLY A 540 3.57 12.70 17.64
C GLY A 540 3.77 12.42 16.16
N SER A 541 2.73 12.63 15.34
CA SER A 541 2.77 12.26 13.92
C SER A 541 2.71 13.43 12.94
N ALA A 542 2.42 14.65 13.39
CA ALA A 542 2.34 15.84 12.56
C ALA A 542 3.70 16.21 11.95
N LYS A 543 3.88 15.94 10.66
CA LYS A 543 4.92 16.58 9.85
C LYS A 543 4.45 18.00 9.55
N GLY A 544 5.30 18.99 9.84
CA GLY A 544 4.91 20.39 9.77
C GLY A 544 4.05 20.85 10.97
N HIS A 545 4.47 20.53 12.20
CA HIS A 545 3.74 20.86 13.43
C HIS A 545 3.24 22.32 13.51
N GLU A 546 4.10 23.28 13.15
CA GLU A 546 3.74 24.70 13.16
C GLU A 546 2.61 25.06 12.19
N PHE A 547 2.51 24.35 11.06
CA PHE A 547 1.42 24.52 10.10
C PHE A 547 0.10 23.94 10.64
N PHE A 548 0.15 22.88 11.46
CA PHE A 548 -1.05 22.40 12.16
C PHE A 548 -1.52 23.43 13.19
N LEU A 549 -0.60 23.98 14.00
CA LEU A 549 -0.94 25.03 14.97
C LEU A 549 -1.56 26.25 14.29
N LYS A 550 -0.99 26.68 13.16
CA LYS A 550 -1.48 27.83 12.39
C LYS A 550 -2.82 27.55 11.69
N HIS A 551 -2.85 26.53 10.83
CA HIS A 551 -3.95 26.37 9.87
C HIS A 551 -5.11 25.52 10.40
N TYR A 552 -4.86 24.54 11.28
CA TYR A 552 -5.97 23.79 11.90
C TYR A 552 -6.47 24.46 13.17
N LEU A 553 -5.57 24.83 14.06
CA LEU A 553 -5.93 25.31 15.40
C LEU A 553 -6.11 26.82 15.47
N GLY A 554 -5.44 27.59 14.60
CA GLY A 554 -5.48 29.05 14.66
C GLY A 554 -4.78 29.61 15.91
N THR A 555 -3.77 28.89 16.41
CA THR A 555 -3.02 29.25 17.62
C THR A 555 -1.67 29.88 17.29
N HIS A 556 -0.98 30.36 18.33
CA HIS A 556 0.41 30.77 18.20
C HIS A 556 1.27 29.65 17.58
N ASN A 557 2.17 30.04 16.68
CA ASN A 557 3.10 29.17 15.97
C ASN A 557 4.43 29.93 15.74
N ASN A 558 5.48 29.17 15.42
CA ASN A 558 6.83 29.65 15.14
C ASN A 558 7.23 29.39 13.67
N SER A 559 6.26 29.30 12.75
CA SER A 559 6.57 29.11 11.33
C SER A 559 7.38 30.28 10.77
N ILE A 560 8.45 29.98 10.04
CA ILE A 560 9.30 30.97 9.38
C ILE A 560 9.29 30.85 7.85
N ALA A 561 8.63 29.83 7.30
CA ALA A 561 8.57 29.60 5.86
C ALA A 561 7.78 30.72 5.15
N ASP A 562 8.25 31.08 3.96
CA ASP A 562 7.56 32.06 3.09
C ASP A 562 6.65 31.31 2.11
N GLU A 563 5.51 31.90 1.76
CA GLU A 563 4.62 31.31 0.75
C GLU A 563 5.23 31.47 -0.65
N VAL A 564 5.44 30.35 -1.34
CA VAL A 564 6.15 30.30 -2.63
C VAL A 564 5.36 29.59 -3.72
N ALA A 565 4.27 28.91 -3.39
CA ALA A 565 3.56 28.02 -4.32
C ALA A 565 2.89 28.76 -5.49
N ASP A 566 2.47 30.01 -5.32
CA ASP A 566 1.72 30.80 -6.33
C ASP A 566 2.46 30.93 -7.68
N GLN A 567 3.80 30.89 -7.67
CA GLN A 567 4.60 30.94 -8.89
C GLN A 567 4.69 29.60 -9.63
N PHE A 568 4.30 28.50 -8.99
CA PHE A 568 4.48 27.13 -9.50
C PHE A 568 3.18 26.40 -9.83
N VAL A 569 2.13 26.63 -9.03
CA VAL A 569 0.84 25.93 -9.18
C VAL A 569 0.03 26.45 -10.37
N LYS A 570 -0.77 25.56 -10.96
CA LYS A 570 -1.62 25.83 -12.13
C LYS A 570 -3.04 25.32 -11.99
N ASP A 571 -3.21 24.18 -11.32
CA ASP A 571 -4.49 23.48 -11.21
C ASP A 571 -5.16 23.69 -9.84
N ILE A 572 -4.39 23.93 -8.77
CA ILE A 572 -4.90 24.39 -7.46
C ILE A 572 -4.96 25.92 -7.38
N LYS A 573 -6.02 26.48 -6.79
CA LYS A 573 -6.21 27.94 -6.68
C LYS A 573 -5.64 28.46 -5.37
N VAL A 574 -4.80 29.50 -5.47
CA VAL A 574 -4.23 30.22 -4.33
C VAL A 574 -5.15 31.38 -3.95
N LYS A 575 -5.72 31.33 -2.75
CA LYS A 575 -6.41 32.48 -2.16
C LYS A 575 -5.37 33.47 -1.60
N SER A 576 -5.59 34.78 -1.78
CA SER A 576 -4.68 35.82 -1.28
C SER A 576 -4.60 35.86 0.25
N GLU A 577 -5.73 35.63 0.92
CA GLU A 577 -5.79 35.40 2.37
C GLU A 577 -5.48 33.93 2.66
N ASN A 578 -4.48 33.69 3.50
CA ASN A 578 -4.10 32.35 3.94
C ASN A 578 -4.92 31.96 5.20
N PRO A 579 -5.89 31.04 5.12
CA PRO A 579 -6.81 30.79 6.22
C PRO A 579 -6.15 30.12 7.43
N GLU A 580 -6.55 30.52 8.62
CA GLU A 580 -6.11 29.97 9.91
C GLU A 580 -7.30 29.41 10.69
N GLY A 581 -7.06 28.49 11.62
CA GLY A 581 -8.12 27.95 12.49
C GLY A 581 -9.26 27.23 11.76
N LYS A 582 -8.93 26.32 10.83
CA LYS A 582 -9.92 25.61 9.99
C LYS A 582 -10.83 24.66 10.80
N MET A 583 -10.39 24.14 11.94
CA MET A 583 -11.18 23.23 12.79
C MET A 583 -12.07 24.02 13.75
N ASP A 584 -13.37 23.75 13.70
CA ASP A 584 -14.36 24.30 14.64
C ASP A 584 -14.35 23.55 15.98
N LEU A 585 -13.97 22.27 15.98
CA LEU A 585 -13.92 21.44 17.19
C LEU A 585 -12.93 20.27 17.05
N ILE A 586 -12.03 20.14 18.02
CA ILE A 586 -11.13 19.00 18.19
C ILE A 586 -11.50 18.24 19.46
N VAL A 587 -11.80 16.95 19.31
CA VAL A 587 -12.15 16.06 20.42
C VAL A 587 -11.08 14.99 20.55
N ASN A 588 -10.43 14.92 21.71
CA ASN A 588 -9.41 13.92 22.01
C ASN A 588 -9.90 12.91 23.05
N LEU A 589 -9.70 11.62 22.77
CA LEU A 589 -9.96 10.53 23.71
C LEU A 589 -8.63 9.98 24.19
N ASN A 590 -8.37 10.06 25.49
CA ASN A 590 -7.10 9.62 26.06
C ASN A 590 -7.23 9.26 27.54
N PHE A 591 -6.38 8.34 27.99
CA PHE A 591 -6.23 8.01 29.41
C PHE A 591 -5.14 8.87 30.08
N ARG A 592 -4.38 9.66 29.31
CA ARG A 592 -3.38 10.63 29.79
C ARG A 592 -3.50 11.95 29.05
N MET A 593 -3.13 13.06 29.70
CA MET A 593 -3.07 14.38 29.06
C MET A 593 -1.84 14.47 28.15
N ASP A 594 -1.94 13.97 26.92
CA ASP A 594 -0.89 14.13 25.92
C ASP A 594 -0.94 15.51 25.23
N THR A 595 0.01 15.78 24.33
CA THR A 595 0.05 17.08 23.66
C THR A 595 -1.20 17.33 22.81
N SER A 596 -1.76 16.31 22.16
CA SER A 596 -3.00 16.48 21.40
C SER A 596 -4.16 16.83 22.31
N ALA A 597 -4.29 16.17 23.45
CA ALA A 597 -5.28 16.49 24.47
C ALA A 597 -5.13 17.92 25.00
N LEU A 598 -3.90 18.39 25.23
CA LEU A 598 -3.62 19.76 25.68
C LEU A 598 -4.10 20.83 24.70
N TYR A 599 -4.06 20.54 23.40
CA TYR A 599 -4.51 21.45 22.34
C TYR A 599 -5.94 21.18 21.86
N SER A 600 -6.66 20.22 22.46
CA SER A 600 -8.03 19.89 22.08
C SER A 600 -9.04 20.70 22.87
N ASP A 601 -10.19 20.97 22.26
CA ASP A 601 -11.29 21.69 22.92
C ASP A 601 -12.01 20.82 23.95
N ILE A 602 -12.11 19.52 23.66
CA ILE A 602 -12.74 18.52 24.53
C ILE A 602 -11.79 17.34 24.69
N VAL A 603 -11.56 16.95 25.96
CA VAL A 603 -10.86 15.72 26.32
C VAL A 603 -11.85 14.76 26.98
N LEU A 604 -11.97 13.56 26.43
CA LEU A 604 -12.80 12.49 26.97
C LEU A 604 -11.91 11.43 27.62
N PRO A 605 -12.15 11.05 28.89
CA PRO A 605 -11.32 10.09 29.59
C PRO A 605 -11.54 8.67 29.03
N ALA A 606 -10.56 8.17 28.27
CA ALA A 606 -10.57 6.80 27.78
C ALA A 606 -10.04 5.84 28.86
N ALA A 607 -10.55 4.61 28.87
CA ALA A 607 -10.03 3.53 29.72
C ALA A 607 -8.63 3.12 29.28
N SER A 608 -7.76 2.77 30.24
CA SER A 608 -6.46 2.18 29.93
C SER A 608 -6.60 0.76 29.36
N TRP A 609 -5.50 0.18 28.89
CA TRP A 609 -5.50 -1.16 28.30
C TRP A 609 -5.92 -2.27 29.27
N TYR A 610 -5.76 -2.06 30.58
CA TYR A 610 -6.13 -3.03 31.63
C TYR A 610 -7.57 -2.86 32.13
N GLU A 611 -8.35 -1.99 31.49
CA GLU A 611 -9.70 -1.62 31.93
C GLU A 611 -10.73 -1.80 30.80
N LYS A 612 -10.32 -2.40 29.67
CA LYS A 612 -11.19 -2.62 28.51
C LYS A 612 -11.00 -4.00 27.87
N THR A 613 -12.01 -4.37 27.10
CA THR A 613 -12.03 -5.58 26.28
C THR A 613 -11.62 -5.19 24.85
N ASP A 614 -10.63 -5.88 24.29
CA ASP A 614 -10.20 -5.68 22.90
C ASP A 614 -9.41 -6.87 22.36
N LEU A 615 -9.02 -6.84 21.08
CA LEU A 615 -8.18 -7.82 20.40
C LEU A 615 -6.86 -7.18 19.93
N ASN A 616 -5.79 -7.98 19.89
CA ASN A 616 -4.47 -7.57 19.42
C ASN A 616 -3.82 -8.68 18.56
N SER A 617 -3.20 -8.27 17.45
CA SER A 617 -2.34 -9.10 16.60
C SER A 617 -1.18 -8.27 16.02
N THR A 618 -0.11 -8.90 15.57
CA THR A 618 1.07 -8.21 15.03
C THR A 618 1.75 -9.02 13.93
N ASP A 619 2.57 -8.35 13.13
CA ASP A 619 3.48 -8.94 12.13
C ASP A 619 4.49 -9.90 12.75
N MET A 620 4.91 -9.62 13.99
CA MET A 620 6.03 -10.29 14.64
C MET A 620 5.76 -11.74 15.00
N HIS A 621 4.49 -12.14 15.14
CA HIS A 621 4.09 -13.50 15.49
C HIS A 621 2.68 -13.83 15.01
N SER A 622 2.42 -15.11 14.77
CA SER A 622 1.14 -15.62 14.30
C SER A 622 0.07 -15.87 15.37
N PHE A 623 0.16 -15.15 16.50
CA PHE A 623 -0.81 -15.22 17.59
C PHE A 623 -1.81 -14.06 17.59
N ILE A 624 -3.03 -14.35 18.05
CA ILE A 624 -4.05 -13.37 18.44
C ILE A 624 -4.34 -13.53 19.94
N HIS A 625 -4.47 -12.39 20.64
CA HIS A 625 -4.72 -12.37 22.08
C HIS A 625 -5.57 -11.15 22.49
N PRO A 626 -6.15 -11.14 23.70
CA PRO A 626 -7.06 -10.07 24.10
C PRO A 626 -6.32 -8.96 24.86
N LEU A 627 -6.95 -7.78 24.94
CA LEU A 627 -6.89 -6.90 26.11
C LEU A 627 -8.08 -7.26 27.00
N SER A 628 -7.91 -7.23 28.33
CA SER A 628 -8.95 -7.62 29.29
C SER A 628 -9.04 -6.65 30.46
N LYS A 629 -10.26 -6.49 30.99
CA LYS A 629 -10.56 -5.71 32.18
C LYS A 629 -10.01 -6.42 33.43
N ALA A 630 -8.87 -5.97 33.95
CA ALA A 630 -8.36 -6.36 35.26
C ALA A 630 -9.21 -5.75 36.39
N ILE A 631 -9.67 -4.52 36.18
CA ILE A 631 -10.66 -3.81 36.98
C ILE A 631 -11.63 -3.06 36.05
N ALA A 632 -12.74 -2.56 36.59
CA ALA A 632 -13.59 -1.63 35.86
C ALA A 632 -12.84 -0.32 35.56
N PRO A 633 -13.16 0.39 34.45
CA PRO A 633 -12.64 1.74 34.20
C PRO A 633 -12.77 2.64 35.41
N VAL A 634 -11.65 3.27 35.81
CA VAL A 634 -11.61 4.13 37.00
C VAL A 634 -12.16 5.53 36.72
N TRP A 635 -12.62 6.19 37.78
CA TRP A 635 -13.28 7.50 37.72
C TRP A 635 -14.46 7.50 36.74
N GLU A 636 -14.47 8.41 35.76
CA GLU A 636 -15.50 8.50 34.73
C GLU A 636 -15.01 7.97 33.37
N SER A 637 -13.87 7.27 33.36
CA SER A 637 -13.32 6.71 32.14
C SER A 637 -14.22 5.62 31.56
N LYS A 638 -14.18 5.47 30.23
CA LYS A 638 -14.93 4.45 29.49
C LYS A 638 -14.06 3.88 28.37
N SER A 639 -14.32 2.65 27.93
CA SER A 639 -13.64 2.13 26.73
C SER A 639 -13.99 3.00 25.51
N ASP A 640 -13.11 3.05 24.52
CA ASP A 640 -13.36 3.82 23.29
C ASP A 640 -14.69 3.40 22.62
N TRP A 641 -15.02 2.11 22.63
CA TRP A 641 -16.29 1.57 22.14
C TRP A 641 -17.50 2.14 22.90
N MET A 642 -17.46 2.13 24.24
CA MET A 642 -18.51 2.74 25.07
C MET A 642 -18.61 4.26 24.85
N ILE A 643 -17.50 4.98 24.70
CA ILE A 643 -17.52 6.43 24.44
C ILE A 643 -18.25 6.71 23.13
N PHE A 644 -17.87 6.05 22.03
CA PHE A 644 -18.53 6.27 20.74
C PHE A 644 -19.95 5.72 20.70
N ARG A 645 -20.28 4.68 21.46
CA ARG A 645 -21.66 4.22 21.68
C ARG A 645 -22.54 5.32 22.29
N GLU A 646 -22.05 6.01 23.32
CA GLU A 646 -22.78 7.13 23.94
C GLU A 646 -22.85 8.36 23.02
N ILE A 647 -21.79 8.65 22.24
CA ILE A 647 -21.81 9.70 21.22
C ILE A 647 -22.84 9.38 20.14
N ALA A 648 -22.91 8.13 19.66
CA ALA A 648 -23.90 7.66 18.70
C ALA A 648 -25.32 7.83 19.23
N LYS A 649 -25.55 7.47 20.50
CA LYS A 649 -26.83 7.65 21.21
C LYS A 649 -27.25 9.13 21.27
N ALA A 650 -26.38 9.98 21.80
CA ALA A 650 -26.66 11.42 21.91
C ALA A 650 -26.86 12.08 20.54
N THR A 651 -26.11 11.65 19.52
CA THR A 651 -26.26 12.13 18.15
C THR A 651 -27.61 11.70 17.55
N SER A 652 -28.02 10.46 17.76
CA SER A 652 -29.29 9.92 17.27
C SER A 652 -30.50 10.61 17.91
N GLU A 653 -30.45 10.88 19.21
CA GLU A 653 -31.50 11.63 19.90
C GLU A 653 -31.64 13.06 19.38
N LEU A 654 -30.52 13.76 19.16
CA LEU A 654 -30.54 15.10 18.57
C LEU A 654 -31.00 15.07 17.10
N ALA A 655 -30.68 14.01 16.37
CA ALA A 655 -31.09 13.86 14.98
C ALA A 655 -32.61 13.82 14.81
N LYS A 656 -33.38 13.28 15.78
CA LYS A 656 -34.85 13.29 15.73
C LYS A 656 -35.45 14.68 15.52
N THR A 657 -34.77 15.72 16.02
CA THR A 657 -35.21 17.12 15.87
C THR A 657 -34.67 17.79 14.61
N HIS A 658 -33.50 17.37 14.10
CA HIS A 658 -32.77 18.08 13.05
C HIS A 658 -32.71 17.36 11.70
N PHE A 659 -32.95 16.05 11.71
CA PHE A 659 -32.92 15.09 10.59
C PHE A 659 -34.00 14.02 10.82
N ALA A 660 -35.26 14.44 10.85
CA ALA A 660 -36.39 13.56 11.16
C ALA A 660 -36.64 12.48 10.09
N GLU A 661 -36.11 12.67 8.88
CA GLU A 661 -36.27 11.76 7.74
C GLU A 661 -34.90 11.30 7.22
N PRO A 662 -34.80 10.10 6.62
CA PRO A 662 -33.60 9.66 5.93
C PRO A 662 -33.16 10.65 4.84
N ILE A 663 -31.84 10.85 4.71
CA ILE A 663 -31.24 11.75 3.71
C ILE A 663 -30.26 10.97 2.84
N ARG A 664 -30.32 11.24 1.53
CA ARG A 664 -29.40 10.67 0.55
C ARG A 664 -28.09 11.43 0.54
N ASP A 665 -26.99 10.72 0.65
CA ASP A 665 -25.62 11.23 0.65
C ASP A 665 -24.84 10.68 -0.56
N LEU A 666 -23.98 11.50 -1.15
CA LEU A 666 -23.12 11.14 -2.27
C LEU A 666 -21.69 10.88 -1.80
N VAL A 667 -21.16 9.70 -2.11
CA VAL A 667 -19.81 9.26 -1.72
C VAL A 667 -18.98 8.92 -2.95
N ASN A 668 -17.91 9.66 -3.18
CA ASN A 668 -16.84 9.33 -4.10
C ASN A 668 -16.01 8.20 -3.52
N VAL A 669 -15.75 7.20 -4.33
CA VAL A 669 -14.90 6.05 -4.01
C VAL A 669 -13.79 6.00 -5.07
N PRO A 670 -12.51 5.98 -4.66
CA PRO A 670 -11.41 5.88 -5.62
C PRO A 670 -11.46 4.55 -6.37
N ILE A 671 -10.75 4.46 -7.49
CA ILE A 671 -10.54 3.21 -8.22
C ILE A 671 -9.68 2.31 -7.33
N LEU A 672 -10.24 1.18 -6.90
CA LEU A 672 -9.62 0.33 -5.89
C LEU A 672 -8.73 -0.75 -6.52
N HIS A 673 -7.55 -0.95 -5.93
CA HIS A 673 -6.81 -2.22 -6.01
C HIS A 673 -7.66 -3.37 -5.48
N ASP A 674 -7.36 -4.60 -5.91
CA ASP A 674 -8.11 -5.81 -5.59
C ASP A 674 -9.59 -5.76 -6.01
N SER A 675 -9.88 -4.95 -7.03
CA SER A 675 -11.19 -4.81 -7.65
C SER A 675 -11.07 -4.81 -9.17
N PRO A 676 -12.16 -5.09 -9.91
CA PRO A 676 -12.15 -4.98 -11.38
C PRO A 676 -11.69 -3.59 -11.89
N GLY A 677 -11.85 -2.54 -11.07
CA GLY A 677 -11.43 -1.18 -11.38
C GLY A 677 -9.91 -1.02 -11.57
N GLU A 678 -9.07 -1.91 -11.03
CA GLU A 678 -7.61 -1.83 -11.21
C GLU A 678 -7.16 -2.00 -12.68
N THR A 679 -8.05 -2.52 -13.54
CA THR A 679 -7.83 -2.70 -14.99
C THR A 679 -8.63 -1.71 -15.86
N SER A 680 -8.75 -0.47 -15.39
CA SER A 680 -9.63 0.55 -15.99
C SER A 680 -8.91 1.57 -16.90
N GLN A 681 -7.68 1.96 -16.55
CA GLN A 681 -6.91 3.00 -17.24
C GLN A 681 -5.56 2.47 -17.71
N SER A 682 -5.39 2.31 -19.01
CA SER A 682 -4.12 1.87 -19.59
C SER A 682 -3.13 3.01 -19.83
N GLU A 683 -3.54 4.27 -19.72
CA GLU A 683 -2.75 5.47 -20.04
C GLU A 683 -3.11 6.58 -19.04
N ILE A 684 -2.21 7.53 -18.79
CA ILE A 684 -2.51 8.71 -17.98
C ILE A 684 -3.27 9.72 -18.84
N LYS A 685 -4.58 9.86 -18.61
CA LYS A 685 -5.42 10.87 -19.26
C LYS A 685 -6.21 11.66 -18.23
N ASP A 686 -6.43 12.93 -18.53
CA ASP A 686 -7.13 13.91 -17.69
C ASP A 686 -8.46 14.33 -18.33
N TRP A 687 -9.57 13.80 -17.83
CA TRP A 687 -10.89 14.16 -18.35
C TRP A 687 -11.19 15.66 -18.16
N SER A 688 -10.62 16.29 -17.12
CA SER A 688 -10.87 17.70 -16.83
C SER A 688 -10.19 18.65 -17.83
N LYS A 689 -9.22 18.12 -18.58
CA LYS A 689 -8.53 18.79 -19.69
C LYS A 689 -9.04 18.33 -21.07
N GLY A 690 -10.09 17.50 -21.11
CA GLY A 690 -10.69 16.99 -22.34
C GLY A 690 -9.92 15.84 -23.01
N GLU A 691 -8.98 15.21 -22.30
CA GLU A 691 -8.15 14.12 -22.85
C GLU A 691 -8.91 12.78 -22.91
N CYS A 692 -9.99 12.64 -22.13
CA CYS A 692 -10.92 11.51 -22.17
C CYS A 692 -12.30 11.90 -21.61
N GLU A 693 -13.31 11.03 -21.76
CA GLU A 693 -14.60 11.23 -21.11
C GLU A 693 -14.54 10.94 -19.59
N PRO A 694 -15.23 11.72 -18.74
CA PRO A 694 -15.38 11.44 -17.32
C PRO A 694 -16.37 10.29 -17.09
N ILE A 695 -15.85 9.09 -16.87
CA ILE A 695 -16.62 7.87 -16.67
C ILE A 695 -16.42 7.42 -15.22
N PRO A 696 -17.46 7.48 -14.36
CA PRO A 696 -17.37 7.08 -12.97
C PRO A 696 -16.81 5.66 -12.79
N GLY A 697 -15.82 5.52 -11.90
CA GLY A 697 -15.16 4.23 -11.63
C GLY A 697 -14.18 3.77 -12.71
N LYS A 698 -13.96 4.57 -13.76
CA LYS A 698 -13.01 4.29 -14.84
C LYS A 698 -12.00 5.40 -15.04
N THR A 699 -12.42 6.64 -15.29
CA THR A 699 -11.53 7.80 -15.51
C THR A 699 -11.70 8.89 -14.45
N MET A 700 -12.57 8.65 -13.47
CA MET A 700 -12.80 9.47 -12.28
C MET A 700 -13.29 8.55 -11.14
N HIS A 701 -13.53 9.09 -9.94
CA HIS A 701 -14.09 8.31 -8.83
C HIS A 701 -15.36 7.57 -9.24
N ASN A 702 -15.55 6.38 -8.69
CA ASN A 702 -16.90 5.83 -8.63
C ASN A 702 -17.75 6.68 -7.66
N MET A 703 -19.06 6.68 -7.83
CA MET A 703 -19.99 7.43 -7.00
C MET A 703 -21.06 6.49 -6.44
N VAL A 704 -21.21 6.49 -5.12
CA VAL A 704 -22.19 5.68 -4.39
C VAL A 704 -23.17 6.63 -3.70
N VAL A 705 -24.46 6.40 -3.90
CA VAL A 705 -25.51 7.10 -3.16
C VAL A 705 -25.87 6.24 -1.94
N VAL A 706 -25.95 6.88 -0.77
CA VAL A 706 -26.15 6.20 0.52
C VAL A 706 -27.31 6.84 1.26
N ASP A 707 -28.31 6.03 1.62
CA ASP A 707 -29.41 6.49 2.47
C ASP A 707 -28.97 6.51 3.94
N ARG A 708 -28.98 7.71 4.54
CA ARG A 708 -28.59 7.93 5.93
C ARG A 708 -29.79 8.35 6.77
N ASP A 709 -30.21 7.43 7.63
CA ASP A 709 -31.09 7.77 8.74
C ASP A 709 -30.24 8.09 9.98
N TYR A 710 -30.09 9.40 10.25
CA TYR A 710 -29.31 9.88 11.38
C TYR A 710 -29.95 9.56 12.74
N THR A 711 -31.25 9.24 12.77
CA THR A 711 -31.94 8.83 14.01
C THR A 711 -31.62 7.39 14.41
N LYS A 712 -31.02 6.62 13.49
CA LYS A 712 -30.69 5.19 13.64
C LYS A 712 -29.20 4.90 13.81
N ILE A 713 -28.37 5.92 13.97
CA ILE A 713 -26.91 5.74 14.09
C ILE A 713 -26.58 4.87 15.30
N TYR A 714 -27.23 5.10 16.43
CA TYR A 714 -27.06 4.30 17.64
C TYR A 714 -27.49 2.85 17.42
N ASP A 715 -28.71 2.64 16.93
CA ASP A 715 -29.27 1.31 16.67
C ASP A 715 -28.35 0.49 15.75
N LYS A 716 -27.85 1.10 14.66
CA LYS A 716 -26.89 0.48 13.75
C LYS A 716 -25.51 0.27 14.39
N PHE A 717 -25.06 1.19 15.26
CA PHE A 717 -23.77 1.06 15.93
C PHE A 717 -23.73 -0.18 16.81
N ILE A 718 -24.77 -0.41 17.61
CA ILE A 718 -24.85 -1.50 18.61
C ILE A 718 -25.33 -2.83 18.03
N SER A 719 -25.53 -2.95 16.72
CA SER A 719 -26.06 -4.17 16.09
C SER A 719 -25.33 -4.53 14.80
N LEU A 720 -25.21 -5.82 14.53
CA LEU A 720 -24.56 -6.35 13.33
C LEU A 720 -25.55 -6.38 12.17
N GLY A 721 -25.31 -5.54 11.18
CA GLY A 721 -26.20 -5.35 10.05
C GLY A 721 -26.27 -6.55 9.09
N PRO A 722 -27.33 -6.62 8.27
CA PRO A 722 -27.64 -7.80 7.46
C PRO A 722 -26.72 -7.99 6.25
N ASN A 723 -25.94 -6.98 5.84
CA ASN A 723 -25.08 -7.09 4.65
C ASN A 723 -23.93 -8.09 4.84
N ILE A 724 -23.67 -8.56 6.07
CA ILE A 724 -22.76 -9.68 6.33
C ILE A 724 -23.13 -10.92 5.48
N LYS A 725 -24.42 -11.11 5.21
CA LYS A 725 -24.90 -12.23 4.37
C LYS A 725 -24.47 -12.16 2.90
N ASN A 726 -23.95 -11.01 2.44
CA ASN A 726 -23.40 -10.87 1.09
C ASN A 726 -22.01 -11.52 0.96
N GLY A 727 -21.41 -11.92 2.08
CA GLY A 727 -20.05 -12.44 2.17
C GLY A 727 -19.06 -11.40 2.71
N LEU A 728 -17.88 -11.88 3.05
CA LEU A 728 -16.78 -11.09 3.61
C LEU A 728 -15.49 -11.38 2.84
N GLY A 729 -14.49 -10.53 3.04
CA GLY A 729 -13.22 -10.65 2.34
C GLY A 729 -12.26 -9.52 2.60
N ALA A 730 -10.99 -9.75 2.26
CA ALA A 730 -9.91 -8.78 2.26
C ALA A 730 -8.81 -9.23 1.28
N HIS A 731 -7.93 -8.32 0.88
CA HIS A 731 -6.78 -8.61 0.00
C HIS A 731 -7.17 -9.35 -1.30
N GLY A 732 -8.34 -9.02 -1.87
CA GLY A 732 -8.87 -9.62 -3.09
C GLY A 732 -9.38 -11.05 -2.99
N ASN A 733 -9.51 -11.57 -1.76
CA ASN A 733 -10.13 -12.86 -1.43
C ASN A 733 -11.48 -12.65 -0.74
N GLY A 734 -12.36 -13.65 -0.82
CA GLY A 734 -13.66 -13.59 -0.14
C GLY A 734 -14.33 -14.94 0.04
N TYR A 735 -15.38 -14.97 0.85
CA TYR A 735 -16.11 -16.17 1.24
C TYR A 735 -17.53 -15.84 1.73
N GLN A 736 -18.39 -16.85 1.76
CA GLN A 736 -19.76 -16.75 2.28
C GLN A 736 -19.83 -17.16 3.76
N CYS A 737 -20.52 -16.35 4.57
CA CYS A 737 -20.63 -16.54 6.03
C CYS A 737 -22.04 -16.29 6.59
N GLY A 738 -23.07 -16.24 5.73
CA GLY A 738 -24.45 -15.93 6.14
C GLY A 738 -25.04 -16.91 7.16
N ASP A 739 -24.59 -18.17 7.15
CA ASP A 739 -24.96 -19.19 8.13
C ASP A 739 -24.40 -18.90 9.54
N PHE A 740 -23.20 -18.32 9.64
CA PHE A 740 -22.65 -17.88 10.93
C PHE A 740 -23.35 -16.62 11.44
N TYR A 741 -23.78 -15.73 10.54
CA TYR A 741 -24.67 -14.63 10.93
C TYR A 741 -26.00 -15.15 11.49
N ASP A 742 -26.60 -16.16 10.84
CA ASP A 742 -27.85 -16.78 11.30
C ASP A 742 -27.66 -17.51 12.63
N LYS A 743 -26.54 -18.19 12.84
CA LYS A 743 -26.19 -18.80 14.14
C LYS A 743 -26.11 -17.77 15.26
N MET A 744 -25.60 -16.56 14.99
CA MET A 744 -25.57 -15.48 15.99
C MET A 744 -26.98 -14.94 16.31
N LEU A 745 -27.97 -15.12 15.43
CA LEU A 745 -29.37 -14.78 15.73
C LEU A 745 -30.05 -15.77 16.68
N ASP A 746 -29.52 -16.98 16.82
CA ASP A 746 -30.07 -18.00 17.73
C ASP A 746 -29.78 -17.68 19.21
N ASP A 747 -28.76 -16.86 19.48
CA ASP A 747 -28.38 -16.43 20.82
C ASP A 747 -29.27 -15.29 21.32
N LYS A 748 -30.37 -15.64 21.98
CA LYS A 748 -31.42 -14.71 22.40
C LYS A 748 -30.98 -13.68 23.44
N ASP A 749 -29.90 -13.95 24.17
CA ASP A 749 -29.38 -13.04 25.21
C ASP A 749 -28.49 -11.94 24.60
N HIS A 750 -28.09 -12.10 23.33
CA HIS A 750 -27.16 -11.24 22.61
C HIS A 750 -27.77 -10.68 21.31
N LEU A 751 -29.02 -10.19 21.38
CA LEU A 751 -29.73 -9.56 20.26
C LEU A 751 -30.07 -8.10 20.53
N GLN A 752 -30.06 -7.30 19.47
CA GLN A 752 -30.65 -5.96 19.44
C GLN A 752 -31.87 -5.94 18.52
N GLU A 753 -32.83 -5.07 18.82
CA GLU A 753 -34.02 -4.87 17.99
C GLU A 753 -33.99 -3.49 17.34
N VAL A 754 -34.08 -3.46 16.01
CA VAL A 754 -34.16 -2.23 15.21
C VAL A 754 -35.38 -2.34 14.30
N ASP A 755 -36.35 -1.43 14.49
CA ASP A 755 -37.61 -1.38 13.74
C ASP A 755 -38.39 -2.71 13.73
N GLY A 756 -38.44 -3.38 14.89
CA GLY A 756 -39.14 -4.65 15.07
C GLY A 756 -38.41 -5.88 14.50
N LYS A 757 -37.21 -5.70 13.95
CA LYS A 757 -36.36 -6.80 13.47
C LYS A 757 -35.17 -7.01 14.41
N LYS A 758 -34.85 -8.28 14.65
CA LYS A 758 -33.72 -8.68 15.50
C LYS A 758 -32.42 -8.83 14.70
N TYR A 759 -31.33 -8.41 15.33
CA TYR A 759 -29.97 -8.44 14.79
C TYR A 759 -29.01 -8.94 15.88
N PRO A 760 -27.89 -9.60 15.54
CA PRO A 760 -26.86 -9.91 16.51
C PRO A 760 -26.34 -8.64 17.19
N SER A 761 -26.10 -8.70 18.49
CA SER A 761 -25.65 -7.55 19.28
C SER A 761 -24.17 -7.25 19.05
N LEU A 762 -23.85 -5.96 19.04
CA LEU A 762 -22.52 -5.37 19.16
C LEU A 762 -22.50 -4.33 20.30
N TYR A 763 -23.42 -4.45 21.27
CA TYR A 763 -23.61 -3.46 22.32
C TYR A 763 -22.39 -3.40 23.25
N GLU A 764 -21.93 -4.55 23.74
CA GLU A 764 -20.72 -4.67 24.53
C GLU A 764 -19.48 -4.92 23.65
N ASP A 765 -18.34 -4.41 24.10
CA ASP A 765 -17.03 -4.62 23.47
C ASP A 765 -16.77 -6.12 23.17
N GLU A 766 -17.14 -7.01 24.09
CA GLU A 766 -16.96 -8.46 23.93
C GLU A 766 -17.82 -9.05 22.80
N GLU A 767 -19.05 -8.56 22.61
CA GLU A 767 -19.94 -9.02 21.54
C GLU A 767 -19.37 -8.62 20.17
N ALA A 768 -18.84 -7.40 20.07
CA ALA A 768 -18.15 -6.95 18.87
C ALA A 768 -16.86 -7.74 18.60
N ALA A 769 -16.11 -8.11 19.64
CA ALA A 769 -14.91 -8.95 19.49
C ALA A 769 -15.28 -10.33 18.97
N ASN A 770 -16.32 -10.94 19.53
CA ASN A 770 -16.82 -12.24 19.09
C ASN A 770 -17.37 -12.18 17.66
N ALA A 771 -18.04 -11.10 17.26
CA ALA A 771 -18.47 -10.92 15.87
C ALA A 771 -17.28 -10.94 14.89
N VAL A 772 -16.18 -10.25 15.21
CA VAL A 772 -14.94 -10.30 14.42
C VAL A 772 -14.40 -11.73 14.35
N LEU A 773 -14.26 -12.40 15.50
CA LEU A 773 -13.66 -13.74 15.58
C LEU A 773 -14.52 -14.82 14.90
N HIS A 774 -15.84 -14.79 15.07
CA HIS A 774 -16.75 -15.79 14.50
C HIS A 774 -16.84 -15.70 12.97
N LEU A 775 -16.63 -14.52 12.41
CA LEU A 775 -16.84 -14.24 10.99
C LEU A 775 -15.53 -14.20 10.18
N SER A 776 -14.35 -14.22 10.80
CA SER A 776 -13.07 -14.18 10.08
C SER A 776 -12.62 -15.56 9.63
N SER A 777 -12.05 -15.64 8.42
CA SER A 777 -11.38 -16.85 7.93
C SER A 777 -10.14 -17.23 8.75
N LEU A 778 -9.56 -16.29 9.52
CA LEU A 778 -8.36 -16.55 10.34
C LEU A 778 -8.68 -17.19 11.68
N THR A 779 -9.92 -17.12 12.14
CA THR A 779 -10.32 -17.57 13.49
C THR A 779 -11.49 -18.56 13.47
N ASN A 780 -11.99 -18.88 12.26
CA ASN A 780 -13.01 -19.88 12.00
C ASN A 780 -12.59 -20.77 10.83
N GLY A 781 -12.31 -22.05 11.12
CA GLY A 781 -11.78 -23.02 10.17
C GLY A 781 -12.73 -23.39 9.03
N VAL A 782 -14.04 -23.35 9.27
CA VAL A 782 -15.04 -23.55 8.21
C VAL A 782 -14.98 -22.40 7.19
N LEU A 783 -14.80 -21.17 7.68
CA LEU A 783 -14.68 -19.99 6.81
C LEU A 783 -13.32 -19.94 6.10
N SER A 784 -12.23 -20.39 6.75
CA SER A 784 -10.94 -20.62 6.11
C SER A 784 -11.06 -21.54 4.90
N GLN A 785 -11.71 -22.71 5.09
CA GLN A 785 -11.94 -23.67 4.01
C GLN A 785 -12.69 -23.05 2.83
N ARG A 786 -13.79 -22.32 3.10
CA ARG A 786 -14.56 -21.63 2.05
C ARG A 786 -13.75 -20.56 1.32
N ALA A 787 -12.89 -19.84 2.02
CA ALA A 787 -12.00 -18.85 1.39
C ALA A 787 -11.02 -19.53 0.43
N TYR A 788 -10.44 -20.67 0.81
CA TYR A 788 -9.56 -21.44 -0.09
C TYR A 788 -10.30 -22.08 -1.26
N GLU A 789 -11.57 -22.50 -1.11
CA GLU A 789 -12.40 -22.96 -2.23
C GLU A 789 -12.59 -21.87 -3.29
N VAL A 790 -12.84 -20.62 -2.86
CA VAL A 790 -12.94 -19.46 -3.76
C VAL A 790 -11.60 -19.16 -4.43
N ALA A 791 -10.50 -19.18 -3.67
CA ALA A 791 -9.16 -18.94 -4.21
C ALA A 791 -8.72 -20.04 -5.19
N GLU A 792 -9.00 -21.31 -4.90
CA GLU A 792 -8.72 -22.48 -5.74
C GLU A 792 -9.46 -22.36 -7.08
N LYS A 793 -10.74 -22.00 -7.04
CA LYS A 793 -11.53 -21.77 -8.25
C LYS A 793 -10.95 -20.65 -9.11
N LYS A 794 -10.65 -19.50 -8.51
CA LYS A 794 -10.12 -18.33 -9.22
C LYS A 794 -8.77 -18.61 -9.87
N THR A 795 -7.88 -19.31 -9.17
CA THR A 795 -6.50 -19.55 -9.61
C THR A 795 -6.35 -20.83 -10.45
N GLY A 796 -7.21 -21.82 -10.28
CA GLY A 796 -7.03 -23.15 -10.89
C GLY A 796 -5.86 -23.93 -10.30
N MET A 797 -5.45 -23.57 -9.07
CA MET A 797 -4.45 -24.25 -8.27
C MET A 797 -5.13 -25.04 -7.17
N LYS A 798 -4.64 -26.23 -6.84
CA LYS A 798 -5.08 -26.94 -5.63
C LYS A 798 -4.64 -26.11 -4.42
N LEU A 799 -5.56 -25.68 -3.57
CA LEU A 799 -5.33 -24.82 -2.40
C LEU A 799 -6.11 -25.25 -1.15
N THR A 800 -7.23 -25.95 -1.32
CA THR A 800 -8.11 -26.40 -0.23
C THR A 800 -7.45 -27.38 0.74
N ASP A 801 -6.37 -28.06 0.35
CA ASP A 801 -5.56 -28.89 1.26
C ASP A 801 -4.79 -28.07 2.31
N ILE A 802 -4.63 -26.75 2.13
CA ILE A 802 -3.95 -25.89 3.09
C ILE A 802 -4.76 -25.74 4.38
N SER A 803 -6.09 -25.65 4.28
CA SER A 803 -7.01 -25.53 5.41
C SER A 803 -7.57 -26.87 5.89
N GLU A 804 -7.18 -27.98 5.27
CA GLU A 804 -7.66 -29.31 5.65
C GLU A 804 -7.27 -29.64 7.11
N GLY A 805 -8.23 -30.15 7.89
CA GLY A 805 -8.04 -30.47 9.31
C GLY A 805 -8.21 -29.28 10.25
N SER A 806 -8.42 -28.06 9.74
CA SER A 806 -8.66 -26.88 10.58
C SER A 806 -10.14 -26.61 10.88
N GLN A 807 -11.08 -27.41 10.36
CA GLN A 807 -12.53 -27.13 10.43
C GLN A 807 -13.08 -26.99 11.85
N ASP A 808 -12.45 -27.63 12.84
CA ASP A 808 -12.83 -27.55 14.25
C ASP A 808 -12.32 -26.27 14.95
N VAL A 809 -11.50 -25.45 14.28
CA VAL A 809 -11.04 -24.16 14.81
C VAL A 809 -12.21 -23.18 14.83
N TYR A 810 -12.59 -22.75 16.02
CA TYR A 810 -13.58 -21.70 16.24
C TYR A 810 -13.20 -20.93 17.50
N ILE A 811 -12.54 -19.79 17.32
CA ILE A 811 -11.98 -18.99 18.43
C ILE A 811 -13.02 -18.00 18.92
N GLN A 812 -13.21 -17.92 20.23
CA GLN A 812 -14.03 -16.91 20.90
C GLN A 812 -13.18 -16.07 21.86
N TYR A 813 -13.65 -14.89 22.23
CA TYR A 813 -12.91 -13.96 23.09
C TYR A 813 -12.52 -14.60 24.44
N LYS A 814 -13.43 -15.40 25.03
CA LYS A 814 -13.17 -16.11 26.29
C LYS A 814 -12.04 -17.14 26.17
N ASP A 815 -11.90 -17.80 25.01
CA ASP A 815 -10.79 -18.73 24.77
C ASP A 815 -9.46 -17.98 24.86
N LEU A 816 -9.39 -16.80 24.22
CA LEU A 816 -8.22 -15.92 24.24
C LEU A 816 -7.84 -15.45 25.65
N GLN A 817 -8.81 -15.29 26.56
CA GLN A 817 -8.53 -14.95 27.97
C GLN A 817 -7.88 -16.10 28.73
N THR A 818 -8.16 -17.35 28.35
CA THR A 818 -7.58 -18.53 29.00
C THR A 818 -6.20 -18.86 28.44
N LYS A 819 -6.00 -18.67 27.14
CA LYS A 819 -4.76 -19.03 26.44
C LYS A 819 -4.62 -18.19 25.18
N ILE A 820 -3.39 -17.83 24.83
CA ILE A 820 -3.09 -17.21 23.54
C ILE A 820 -3.24 -18.24 22.42
N HIS A 821 -3.89 -17.88 21.31
CA HIS A 821 -4.11 -18.78 20.19
C HIS A 821 -3.30 -18.35 18.96
N ARG A 822 -2.69 -19.32 18.28
CA ARG A 822 -2.17 -19.12 16.92
C ARG A 822 -3.38 -19.06 15.99
N TYR A 823 -3.50 -18.02 15.17
CA TYR A 823 -4.60 -17.94 14.20
C TYR A 823 -4.40 -18.94 13.05
N ASN A 824 -5.49 -19.27 12.36
CA ASN A 824 -5.49 -20.25 11.27
C ASN A 824 -4.86 -19.69 9.99
N GLN A 825 -4.65 -20.55 9.01
CA GLN A 825 -4.24 -20.18 7.66
C GLN A 825 -5.42 -19.57 6.89
N SER A 826 -5.16 -18.63 5.99
CA SER A 826 -6.17 -18.03 5.10
C SER A 826 -5.52 -17.50 3.84
N PRO A 827 -6.20 -17.56 2.67
CA PRO A 827 -5.68 -16.96 1.43
C PRO A 827 -5.65 -15.43 1.48
N VAL A 828 -6.22 -14.79 2.51
CA VAL A 828 -6.09 -13.35 2.79
C VAL A 828 -4.62 -12.94 2.99
N TRP A 829 -3.78 -13.85 3.49
CA TRP A 829 -2.36 -13.64 3.73
C TRP A 829 -1.51 -14.60 2.90
N SER A 830 -0.23 -14.29 2.71
CA SER A 830 0.64 -15.00 1.77
C SER A 830 1.62 -15.99 2.40
N GLY A 831 1.67 -16.09 3.72
CA GLY A 831 2.54 -17.02 4.43
C GLY A 831 1.86 -18.31 4.84
N LEU A 832 2.60 -19.42 4.74
CA LEU A 832 2.17 -20.74 5.15
C LEU A 832 2.70 -21.12 6.54
N MET A 833 1.86 -21.76 7.35
CA MET A 833 2.09 -22.18 8.74
C MET A 833 1.70 -23.65 9.00
N ASN A 834 1.34 -24.43 7.98
CA ASN A 834 1.08 -25.86 8.11
C ASN A 834 2.27 -26.59 8.75
N ASP A 835 1.98 -27.67 9.47
CA ASP A 835 2.97 -28.49 10.19
C ASP A 835 3.78 -27.73 11.26
N GLY A 836 3.27 -26.57 11.70
CA GLY A 836 3.88 -25.77 12.76
C GLY A 836 5.06 -24.89 12.31
N ARG A 837 5.35 -24.81 10.99
CA ARG A 837 6.42 -23.94 10.46
C ARG A 837 6.18 -22.46 10.82
N ALA A 838 7.26 -21.67 10.83
CA ALA A 838 7.15 -20.23 11.03
C ALA A 838 6.48 -19.55 9.82
N TYR A 839 5.69 -18.51 10.05
CA TYR A 839 5.10 -17.70 8.99
C TYR A 839 6.19 -16.97 8.21
N SER A 840 6.19 -17.10 6.89
CA SER A 840 7.06 -16.33 6.00
C SER A 840 6.29 -15.87 4.77
N ALA A 841 6.29 -14.57 4.51
CA ALA A 841 5.50 -13.96 3.44
C ALA A 841 5.86 -14.55 2.06
N PHE A 842 4.86 -14.59 1.19
CA PHE A 842 4.91 -15.08 -0.20
C PHE A 842 5.28 -16.55 -0.39
N THR A 843 5.37 -17.34 0.69
CA THR A 843 5.53 -18.81 0.58
C THR A 843 4.35 -19.44 -0.15
N TYR A 844 3.14 -18.90 0.04
CA TYR A 844 1.95 -19.25 -0.72
C TYR A 844 2.13 -19.03 -2.23
N ASN A 845 2.67 -17.88 -2.64
CA ASN A 845 2.89 -17.56 -4.05
C ASN A 845 3.90 -18.52 -4.69
N VAL A 846 5.04 -18.75 -4.01
CA VAL A 846 6.14 -19.56 -4.55
C VAL A 846 5.80 -21.05 -4.56
N GLU A 847 5.25 -21.57 -3.46
CA GLU A 847 4.96 -23.00 -3.30
C GLU A 847 3.68 -23.44 -4.03
N ARG A 848 2.72 -22.52 -4.24
CA ARG A 848 1.40 -22.83 -4.82
C ARG A 848 1.11 -22.15 -6.15
N LEU A 849 2.08 -21.43 -6.72
CA LEU A 849 1.98 -20.75 -8.02
C LEU A 849 0.83 -19.74 -8.10
N VAL A 850 0.45 -19.16 -6.97
CA VAL A 850 -0.55 -18.10 -6.91
C VAL A 850 0.11 -16.77 -7.28
N PRO A 851 -0.42 -16.01 -8.26
CA PRO A 851 0.22 -14.79 -8.71
C PRO A 851 0.31 -13.73 -7.62
N TRP A 852 1.35 -12.90 -7.68
CA TRP A 852 1.32 -11.61 -7.00
C TRP A 852 0.25 -10.72 -7.67
N ARG A 853 -0.30 -9.75 -6.94
CA ARG A 853 -1.37 -8.88 -7.47
C ARG A 853 -0.78 -7.70 -8.23
N THR A 854 0.17 -8.00 -9.09
CA THR A 854 0.88 -7.03 -9.93
C THR A 854 0.34 -7.08 -11.34
N LEU A 855 0.76 -6.13 -12.16
CA LEU A 855 0.42 -6.08 -13.57
C LEU A 855 0.68 -7.42 -14.28
N THR A 856 1.84 -8.02 -14.05
CA THR A 856 2.29 -9.25 -14.73
C THR A 856 1.92 -10.52 -13.96
N GLY A 857 1.42 -10.42 -12.72
CA GLY A 857 1.24 -11.57 -11.83
C GLY A 857 2.52 -12.07 -11.16
N ARG A 858 3.66 -11.41 -11.42
CA ARG A 858 5.00 -11.77 -10.93
C ARG A 858 5.61 -10.61 -10.14
N GLN A 859 6.73 -10.85 -9.48
CA GLN A 859 7.51 -9.81 -8.80
C GLN A 859 8.11 -8.85 -9.84
N HIS A 860 7.95 -7.54 -9.65
CA HIS A 860 8.40 -6.54 -10.63
C HIS A 860 9.85 -6.09 -10.43
N PHE A 861 10.65 -6.28 -11.48
CA PHE A 861 11.83 -5.45 -11.72
C PHE A 861 11.46 -4.17 -12.48
N TYR A 862 10.42 -4.23 -13.33
CA TYR A 862 10.06 -3.18 -14.29
C TYR A 862 8.67 -2.60 -14.01
N LEU A 863 8.61 -1.29 -13.77
CA LEU A 863 7.37 -0.55 -13.56
C LEU A 863 6.99 0.21 -14.83
N ASP A 864 6.06 -0.34 -15.60
CA ASP A 864 5.76 0.13 -16.96
C ASP A 864 4.77 1.30 -17.05
N HIS A 865 4.28 1.77 -15.90
CA HIS A 865 3.32 2.86 -15.83
C HIS A 865 4.01 4.17 -16.24
N GLU A 866 3.32 4.97 -17.05
CA GLU A 866 3.87 6.20 -17.65
C GLU A 866 4.46 7.17 -16.62
N GLY A 867 3.88 7.21 -15.41
CA GLY A 867 4.43 7.97 -14.29
C GLY A 867 5.84 7.50 -13.92
N TYR A 868 6.05 6.21 -13.67
CA TYR A 868 7.37 5.68 -13.32
C TYR A 868 8.39 5.87 -14.45
N ILE A 869 7.96 5.79 -15.72
CA ILE A 869 8.84 6.08 -16.87
C ILE A 869 9.26 7.55 -16.85
N LYS A 870 8.30 8.49 -16.76
CA LYS A 870 8.55 9.94 -16.75
C LYS A 870 9.34 10.42 -15.54
N PHE A 871 9.20 9.77 -14.38
CA PHE A 871 10.02 10.05 -13.20
C PHE A 871 11.39 9.34 -13.25
N GLY A 872 11.65 8.46 -14.22
CA GLY A 872 12.93 7.75 -14.32
C GLY A 872 13.10 6.62 -13.31
N GLU A 873 11.99 6.01 -12.88
CA GLU A 873 11.94 4.98 -11.84
C GLU A 873 11.35 3.64 -12.33
N HIS A 874 11.09 3.53 -13.64
CA HIS A 874 10.61 2.30 -14.28
C HIS A 874 11.60 1.14 -14.11
N LEU A 875 12.91 1.41 -14.10
CA LEU A 875 13.97 0.46 -13.76
C LEU A 875 14.52 0.71 -12.35
N PRO A 876 15.11 -0.31 -11.69
CA PRO A 876 15.83 -0.10 -10.43
C PRO A 876 16.99 0.89 -10.65
N THR A 877 17.00 1.96 -9.86
CA THR A 877 17.99 3.02 -9.98
C THR A 877 18.32 3.62 -8.62
N TYR A 878 19.42 4.35 -8.55
CA TYR A 878 19.81 5.15 -7.39
C TYR A 878 19.54 6.62 -7.72
N LYS A 879 18.86 7.30 -6.80
CA LYS A 879 18.75 8.76 -6.75
C LYS A 879 19.25 9.26 -5.40
N PRO A 880 20.01 10.37 -5.37
CA PRO A 880 20.46 10.93 -4.12
C PRO A 880 19.27 11.55 -3.37
N SER A 881 19.20 11.34 -2.06
CA SER A 881 18.19 12.02 -1.23
C SER A 881 18.30 13.53 -1.38
N PRO A 882 17.19 14.27 -1.55
CA PRO A 882 17.23 15.72 -1.54
C PRO A 882 17.78 16.21 -0.20
N ARG A 883 18.62 17.25 -0.26
CA ARG A 883 19.21 17.81 0.97
C ARG A 883 18.14 18.60 1.75
N PRO A 884 18.18 18.62 3.09
CA PRO A 884 17.23 19.40 3.90
C PRO A 884 17.11 20.87 3.47
N GLU A 885 18.21 21.47 3.00
CA GLU A 885 18.25 22.87 2.54
C GLU A 885 17.39 23.10 1.29
N ALA A 886 17.19 22.07 0.46
CA ALA A 886 16.50 22.17 -0.82
C ALA A 886 14.97 22.25 -0.69
N TYR A 887 14.41 21.93 0.49
CA TYR A 887 12.96 21.97 0.73
C TYR A 887 12.42 23.37 1.07
N GLY A 888 13.28 24.37 1.30
CA GLY A 888 12.86 25.77 1.49
C GLY A 888 12.17 26.10 2.82
N GLU A 889 11.98 25.14 3.73
CA GLU A 889 11.28 25.34 5.01
C GLU A 889 12.04 26.25 6.01
N LEU A 890 13.33 26.48 5.81
CA LEU A 890 14.18 27.31 6.66
C LEU A 890 14.61 28.59 5.91
N ARG A 891 14.34 29.76 6.49
CA ARG A 891 14.84 31.06 6.00
C ARG A 891 16.37 31.08 6.04
N LYS A 892 17.01 30.66 4.94
CA LYS A 892 18.47 30.50 4.80
C LYS A 892 19.05 29.53 5.84
N THR A 893 19.22 28.28 5.46
CA THR A 893 20.25 27.45 6.09
C THR A 893 21.60 28.16 5.93
N VAL A 894 22.39 28.20 7.00
CA VAL A 894 23.69 28.89 7.06
C VAL A 894 24.49 28.59 5.79
N ALA A 895 24.88 29.66 5.09
CA ALA A 895 25.61 29.61 3.82
C ALA A 895 26.96 28.90 3.92
#